data_AF-A0A9W7SWD6-F1
#
_entry.id   AF-A0A9W7SWD6-F1
#
_cell.length_a   1.000
_cell.length_b   1.000
_cell.length_c   1.000
_cell.angle_alpha   90.00
_cell.angle_beta   90.00
_cell.angle_gamma   90.00
#
_symmetry.space_group_name_H-M   'P 1'
#
loop_
_entity.id
_entity.type
_entity.pdbx_description
1 polymer ?
#
loop_
_entity_poly.entity_id
_entity_poly.type
_entity_poly.pdbx_seq_one_letter_code
_entity_poly.pdbx_strand_id
1 'polypeptide(L)'
;MAFREWAQSEGLTTSGDLDQFRGITVAIDAQDYLDTLLTNSVTREPLLPAHGGLPFALRKHVDADIQGFQDAGIEPLFIFNGLEVACRDRAIIFKEARKATNTLNEAWSVYDEGRGDEAVMTFGKACTYRTAHISRWLHAYLHKAGVFVQIAPYSAAAQTVYLETNSYVHAVAGSASTLVYGADKVVTKFDWAAKKAVWVDMLACTTKLGMHRDQFNDLMLLSGCSLLPAISEVDAIAPVQNARTLLSRCNNDGHTVCLQHKDEDYLSAFRKAKSAIKHAVIMNEDGKIIPKDEAHIPNDVHDFVGQRLPEEVLFYLSRGLVGPRVLTWRTRTHILEIPPLDGGMSMPYKNLVQDKLRPLHAQALALITKSLHRYYQKTDIELICWFNENERGQLGLLDLISNEDSDVESSWHLQETALSGIDGEVLGSPLSYVVGLLSDEAKATATNTKRTGPGMLSTPKELVVNSVARFLHDRGYINPNHTLSAYGRALKASLDRAKSNGYAKMAINSVEVEETVLMAFELLRLDLLNNKPYFQSPPYSGQPLQGTETDKANTLLVSRIASLGLCRHKQIGYTGPLSRNLLAYQQMTAAVRESLRDLLEMHACNMLLSGTINRSIAPEQLTNLGTSLPFVREPDVGLSLMVKSYLDVLSQDSEKRPDATAWFTHAISMHADLNKAWKMWDAINVGIQAADSSIVNNETRKLFKNADEWLEKKKAAAPTTNGVHSDENT
;
A
#
# COMPACT_ATOMS: atom_id res chain seq x y z
N MET A 1 17.94 -3.00 -9.75
CA MET A 1 18.92 -4.11 -9.89
C MET A 1 19.73 -4.03 -11.20
N ALA A 2 19.10 -4.11 -12.38
CA ALA A 2 19.80 -4.20 -13.67
C ALA A 2 20.88 -3.13 -13.91
N PHE A 3 20.61 -1.86 -13.58
CA PHE A 3 21.60 -0.77 -13.69
C PHE A 3 22.84 -1.00 -12.81
N ARG A 4 22.67 -1.44 -11.57
CA ARG A 4 23.78 -1.65 -10.61
C ARG A 4 24.70 -2.77 -11.09
N GLU A 5 24.11 -3.88 -11.52
CA GLU A 5 24.85 -5.03 -12.05
C GLU A 5 25.61 -4.66 -13.33
N TRP A 6 24.95 -3.95 -14.24
CA TRP A 6 25.58 -3.45 -15.47
C TRP A 6 26.71 -2.45 -15.20
N ALA A 7 26.49 -1.49 -14.31
CA ALA A 7 27.51 -0.51 -13.94
C ALA A 7 28.73 -1.18 -13.31
N GLN A 8 28.52 -2.23 -12.51
CA GLN A 8 29.61 -3.03 -11.94
C GLN A 8 30.34 -3.83 -13.03
N SER A 9 29.63 -4.49 -13.96
CA SER A 9 30.25 -5.29 -15.01
C SER A 9 31.07 -4.45 -16.00
N GLU A 10 30.65 -3.21 -16.27
CA GLU A 10 31.37 -2.24 -17.11
C GLU A 10 32.47 -1.48 -16.34
N GLY A 11 32.66 -1.78 -15.05
CA GLY A 11 33.65 -1.11 -14.20
C GLY A 11 33.38 0.39 -14.02
N LEU A 12 32.12 0.80 -14.04
CA LEU A 12 31.68 2.19 -13.84
C LEU A 12 31.51 2.57 -12.37
N THR A 13 31.63 1.59 -11.46
CA THR A 13 31.50 1.81 -10.02
C THR A 13 32.83 2.22 -9.39
N THR A 14 32.74 3.12 -8.42
CA THR A 14 33.84 3.48 -7.52
C THR A 14 33.43 3.12 -6.09
N SER A 15 34.39 2.73 -5.25
CA SER A 15 34.15 2.42 -3.85
C SER A 15 35.09 3.19 -2.93
N GLY A 16 34.60 3.57 -1.75
CA GLY A 16 35.37 4.28 -0.72
C GLY A 16 34.90 3.88 0.68
N ASP A 17 35.71 4.19 1.68
CA ASP A 17 35.43 3.84 3.07
C ASP A 17 34.30 4.70 3.66
N LEU A 18 33.42 4.10 4.46
CA LEU A 18 32.29 4.81 5.08
C LEU A 18 32.73 5.94 6.03
N ASP A 19 33.95 5.88 6.56
CA ASP A 19 34.49 6.96 7.40
C ASP A 19 34.54 8.30 6.65
N GLN A 20 34.63 8.28 5.31
CA GLN A 20 34.57 9.48 4.46
C GLN A 20 33.18 10.13 4.43
N PHE A 21 32.15 9.39 4.83
CA PHE A 21 30.75 9.83 4.86
C PHE A 21 30.32 10.27 6.26
N ARG A 22 31.24 10.31 7.23
CA ARG A 22 30.90 10.65 8.61
C ARG A 22 30.50 12.13 8.73
N GLY A 23 29.38 12.37 9.40
CA GLY A 23 28.84 13.72 9.63
C GLY A 23 28.15 14.33 8.42
N ILE A 24 27.86 13.53 7.38
CA ILE A 24 27.17 14.00 6.18
C ILE A 24 25.71 13.55 6.18
N THR A 25 24.86 14.40 5.62
CA THR A 25 23.47 14.09 5.27
C THR A 25 23.39 13.51 3.86
N VAL A 26 22.67 12.40 3.70
CA VAL A 26 22.47 11.72 2.40
C VAL A 26 20.97 11.67 2.07
N ALA A 27 20.59 12.21 0.91
CA ALA A 27 19.22 12.04 0.41
C ALA A 27 19.07 10.68 -0.28
N ILE A 28 18.09 9.89 0.14
CA ILE A 28 17.83 8.53 -0.33
C ILE A 28 16.52 8.53 -1.13
N ASP A 29 16.59 8.09 -2.39
CA ASP A 29 15.40 7.74 -3.16
C ASP A 29 14.74 6.49 -2.55
N ALA A 30 13.62 6.71 -1.84
CA ALA A 30 12.95 5.65 -1.09
C ALA A 30 12.37 4.55 -1.99
N GLN A 31 12.01 4.88 -3.24
CA GLN A 31 11.52 3.87 -4.18
C GLN A 31 12.64 2.93 -4.59
N ASP A 32 13.81 3.46 -4.97
CA ASP A 32 14.96 2.63 -5.31
C ASP A 32 15.47 1.83 -4.11
N TYR A 33 15.46 2.42 -2.90
CA TYR A 33 15.77 1.69 -1.66
C TYR A 33 14.85 0.47 -1.49
N LEU A 34 13.53 0.68 -1.60
CA LEU A 34 12.55 -0.39 -1.47
C LEU A 34 12.68 -1.44 -2.58
N ASP A 35 12.79 -1.02 -3.84
CA ASP A 35 12.96 -1.92 -4.98
C ASP A 35 14.23 -2.76 -4.83
N THR A 36 15.29 -2.20 -4.23
CA THR A 36 16.52 -2.94 -3.92
C THR A 36 16.27 -4.05 -2.92
N LEU A 37 15.58 -3.75 -1.81
CA LEU A 37 15.25 -4.77 -0.80
C LEU A 37 14.37 -5.88 -1.36
N LEU A 38 13.43 -5.54 -2.25
CA LEU A 38 12.49 -6.49 -2.83
C LEU A 38 13.06 -7.32 -3.99
N THR A 39 14.14 -6.87 -4.64
CA THR A 39 14.73 -7.55 -5.81
C THR A 39 16.07 -8.22 -5.53
N ASN A 40 16.84 -7.75 -4.54
CA ASN A 40 18.15 -8.30 -4.21
C ASN A 40 18.03 -9.75 -3.72
N SER A 41 18.84 -10.67 -4.26
CA SER A 41 18.79 -12.10 -3.96
C SER A 41 18.94 -12.45 -2.48
N VAL A 42 19.57 -11.60 -1.67
CA VAL A 42 19.80 -11.81 -0.24
C VAL A 42 18.61 -11.37 0.62
N THR A 43 17.91 -10.32 0.22
CA THR A 43 16.84 -9.68 1.01
C THR A 43 15.44 -9.96 0.48
N ARG A 44 15.32 -10.31 -0.81
CA ARG A 44 14.02 -10.56 -1.44
C ARG A 44 13.34 -11.76 -0.82
N GLU A 45 12.02 -11.71 -0.78
CA GLU A 45 11.15 -12.84 -0.44
C GLU A 45 10.48 -13.34 -1.71
N PRO A 46 10.95 -14.45 -2.32
CA PRO A 46 10.47 -14.89 -3.63
C PRO A 46 8.96 -15.17 -3.66
N LEU A 47 8.38 -15.59 -2.53
CA LEU A 47 6.97 -15.93 -2.40
C LEU A 47 6.07 -14.74 -2.01
N LEU A 48 6.60 -13.52 -1.90
CA LEU A 48 5.79 -12.32 -1.63
C LEU A 48 4.62 -12.17 -2.63
N PRO A 49 4.78 -12.38 -3.95
CA PRO A 49 3.66 -12.31 -4.89
C PRO A 49 2.59 -13.39 -4.67
N ALA A 50 2.94 -14.50 -4.01
CA ALA A 50 2.00 -15.56 -3.65
C ALA A 50 1.31 -15.32 -2.28
N HIS A 51 1.78 -14.34 -1.51
CA HIS A 51 1.30 -14.05 -0.15
C HIS A 51 0.56 -12.73 0.01
N GLY A 52 0.93 -11.71 -0.77
CA GLY A 52 0.47 -10.34 -0.52
C GLY A 52 1.03 -9.77 0.80
N GLY A 53 0.49 -8.64 1.25
CA GLY A 53 0.87 -8.04 2.54
C GLY A 53 2.28 -7.45 2.59
N LEU A 54 2.90 -7.44 3.78
CA LEU A 54 4.27 -6.97 3.96
C LEU A 54 5.26 -8.14 3.99
N PRO A 55 6.46 -8.02 3.40
CA PRO A 55 7.52 -9.03 3.58
C PRO A 55 7.88 -9.19 5.06
N PHE A 56 8.03 -10.43 5.50
CA PHE A 56 8.29 -10.77 6.92
C PHE A 56 9.64 -10.27 7.43
N ALA A 57 10.66 -10.24 6.58
CA ALA A 57 12.01 -9.79 6.90
C ALA A 57 12.22 -8.29 6.64
N LEU A 58 11.26 -7.58 6.03
CA LEU A 58 11.43 -6.17 5.65
C LEU A 58 11.88 -5.30 6.82
N ARG A 59 11.20 -5.42 7.96
CA ARG A 59 11.54 -4.68 9.19
C ARG A 59 12.98 -4.92 9.63
N LYS A 60 13.44 -6.17 9.62
CA LYS A 60 14.81 -6.53 10.00
C LYS A 60 15.84 -5.85 9.11
N HIS A 61 15.60 -5.81 7.80
CA HIS A 61 16.50 -5.17 6.85
C HIS A 61 16.54 -3.65 7.04
N VAL A 62 15.37 -3.02 7.22
CA VAL A 62 15.27 -1.58 7.49
C VAL A 62 15.97 -1.22 8.81
N ASP A 63 15.75 -1.99 9.87
CA ASP A 63 16.41 -1.78 11.17
C ASP A 63 17.94 -1.89 11.08
N ALA A 64 18.43 -2.88 10.32
CA ALA A 64 19.86 -3.06 10.09
C ALA A 64 20.48 -1.89 9.30
N ASP A 65 19.77 -1.37 8.30
CA ASP A 65 20.24 -0.21 7.53
C ASP A 65 20.21 1.08 8.36
N ILE A 66 19.16 1.32 9.16
CA ILE A 66 19.10 2.45 10.10
C ILE A 66 20.29 2.41 11.07
N GLN A 67 20.57 1.23 11.65
CA GLN A 67 21.74 1.06 12.50
C GLN A 67 23.05 1.31 11.75
N GLY A 68 23.15 0.83 10.50
CA GLY A 68 24.31 1.07 9.64
C GLY A 68 24.58 2.56 9.40
N PHE A 69 23.53 3.35 9.13
CA PHE A 69 23.64 4.80 9.00
C PHE A 69 24.10 5.46 10.30
N GLN A 70 23.51 5.07 11.45
CA GLN A 70 23.89 5.59 12.76
C GLN A 70 25.35 5.29 13.10
N ASP A 71 25.80 4.05 12.90
CA ASP A 71 27.17 3.60 13.17
C ASP A 71 28.19 4.34 12.29
N ALA A 72 27.84 4.63 11.04
CA ALA A 72 28.65 5.42 10.11
C ALA A 72 28.60 6.93 10.41
N GLY A 73 27.71 7.39 11.30
CA GLY A 73 27.47 8.81 11.54
C GLY A 73 26.90 9.55 10.32
N ILE A 74 26.11 8.85 9.50
CA ILE A 74 25.41 9.40 8.34
C ILE A 74 23.99 9.76 8.77
N GLU A 75 23.50 10.94 8.35
CA GLU A 75 22.11 11.33 8.55
C GLU A 75 21.28 11.01 7.28
N PRO A 76 20.41 9.99 7.30
CA PRO A 76 19.62 9.64 6.14
C PRO A 76 18.36 10.50 6.02
N LEU A 77 18.14 11.04 4.82
CA LEU A 77 16.93 11.78 4.42
C LEU A 77 16.17 10.97 3.36
N PHE A 78 15.05 10.33 3.73
CA PHE A 78 14.28 9.53 2.78
C PHE A 78 13.26 10.37 2.02
N ILE A 79 13.38 10.38 0.69
CA ILE A 79 12.46 11.07 -0.21
C ILE A 79 11.60 10.05 -0.96
N PHE A 80 10.28 10.18 -0.83
CA PHE A 80 9.28 9.31 -1.46
C PHE A 80 8.69 9.95 -2.72
N ASN A 81 8.26 9.14 -3.68
CA ASN A 81 7.53 9.63 -4.85
C ASN A 81 6.14 10.17 -4.42
N GLY A 82 5.77 11.31 -4.99
CA GLY A 82 4.44 11.90 -4.88
C GLY A 82 3.54 11.52 -6.04
N LEU A 83 2.98 12.53 -6.71
CA LEU A 83 2.04 12.32 -7.82
C LEU A 83 2.69 11.59 -8.99
N GLU A 84 1.90 10.76 -9.67
CA GLU A 84 2.36 10.15 -10.91
C GLU A 84 2.47 11.17 -12.03
N VAL A 85 3.60 11.10 -12.73
CA VAL A 85 3.92 11.94 -13.89
C VAL A 85 3.08 11.51 -15.09
N ALA A 86 2.55 12.46 -15.87
CA ALA A 86 1.63 12.17 -16.96
C ALA A 86 2.23 11.42 -18.16
N CYS A 87 3.56 11.36 -18.26
CA CYS A 87 4.26 10.74 -19.39
C CYS A 87 3.98 9.25 -19.62
N ARG A 88 3.48 8.53 -18.60
CA ARG A 88 3.08 7.13 -18.76
C ARG A 88 1.66 7.05 -19.30
N ASP A 89 1.57 6.63 -20.56
CA ASP A 89 0.28 6.41 -21.23
C ASP A 89 -0.38 5.11 -20.78
N ARG A 90 -1.72 5.10 -20.80
CA ARG A 90 -2.56 3.97 -20.35
C ARG A 90 -2.20 2.64 -21.01
N ALA A 91 -1.96 2.65 -22.33
CA ALA A 91 -1.65 1.45 -23.10
C ALA A 91 -0.37 0.75 -22.58
N ILE A 92 0.61 1.56 -22.16
CA ILE A 92 1.87 1.08 -21.60
C ILE A 92 1.63 0.42 -20.24
N ILE A 93 0.90 1.10 -19.34
CA ILE A 93 0.57 0.60 -18.01
C ILE A 93 -0.15 -0.76 -18.11
N PHE A 94 -1.14 -0.89 -18.97
CA PHE A 94 -1.85 -2.16 -19.17
C PHE A 94 -1.00 -3.24 -19.84
N LYS A 95 -0.10 -2.88 -20.76
CA LYS A 95 0.85 -3.84 -21.36
C LYS A 95 1.78 -4.44 -20.30
N GLU A 96 2.35 -3.61 -19.43
CA GLU A 96 3.20 -4.08 -18.32
C GLU A 96 2.41 -4.93 -17.32
N ALA A 97 1.21 -4.50 -16.97
CA ALA A 97 0.37 -5.23 -16.02
C ALA A 97 -0.09 -6.61 -16.56
N ARG A 98 -0.34 -6.72 -17.87
CA ARG A 98 -0.56 -8.02 -18.53
C ARG A 98 0.66 -8.92 -18.47
N LYS A 99 1.86 -8.37 -18.75
CA LYS A 99 3.12 -9.14 -18.67
C LYS A 99 3.37 -9.67 -17.25
N ALA A 100 3.18 -8.81 -16.24
CA ALA A 100 3.24 -9.17 -14.82
C ALA A 100 2.28 -10.33 -14.50
N THR A 101 1.02 -10.20 -14.93
CA THR A 101 -0.02 -11.22 -14.71
C THR A 101 0.33 -12.56 -15.36
N ASN A 102 0.85 -12.54 -16.59
CA ASN A 102 1.26 -13.78 -17.28
C ASN A 102 2.39 -14.50 -16.54
N THR A 103 3.37 -13.74 -16.02
CA THR A 103 4.48 -14.30 -15.24
C THR A 103 3.99 -14.95 -13.94
N LEU A 104 3.03 -14.31 -13.26
CA LEU A 104 2.40 -14.85 -12.05
C LEU A 104 1.56 -16.10 -12.36
N ASN A 105 0.83 -16.11 -13.48
CA ASN A 105 0.06 -17.28 -13.92
C ASN A 105 0.97 -18.48 -14.21
N GLU A 106 2.12 -18.26 -14.83
CA GLU A 106 3.13 -19.29 -15.05
C GLU A 106 3.66 -19.84 -13.73
N ALA A 107 4.00 -18.98 -12.77
CA ALA A 107 4.46 -19.40 -11.44
C ALA A 107 3.41 -20.26 -10.71
N TRP A 108 2.13 -19.88 -10.79
CA TRP A 108 1.03 -20.68 -10.25
C TRP A 108 0.87 -22.03 -10.97
N SER A 109 0.99 -22.06 -12.30
CA SER A 109 0.94 -23.32 -13.07
C SER A 109 2.04 -24.30 -12.63
N VAL A 110 3.28 -23.82 -12.47
CA VAL A 110 4.41 -24.63 -12.01
C VAL A 110 4.17 -25.14 -10.59
N TYR A 111 3.61 -24.31 -9.69
CA TYR A 111 3.26 -24.74 -8.34
C TYR A 111 2.17 -25.83 -8.35
N ASP A 112 1.13 -25.66 -9.18
CA ASP A 112 0.00 -26.57 -9.28
C ASP A 112 0.40 -27.95 -9.87
N GLU A 113 1.49 -28.00 -10.66
CA GLU A 113 2.14 -29.24 -11.14
C GLU A 113 2.95 -29.98 -10.05
N GLY A 114 3.07 -29.41 -8.84
CA GLY A 114 3.85 -29.98 -7.74
C GLY A 114 5.35 -29.65 -7.79
N ARG A 115 5.79 -28.75 -8.68
CA ARG A 115 7.20 -28.33 -8.83
C ARG A 115 7.52 -27.14 -7.94
N GLY A 116 7.50 -27.35 -6.62
CA GLY A 116 7.62 -26.30 -5.60
C GLY A 116 8.88 -25.42 -5.74
N ASP A 117 10.06 -26.02 -5.84
CA ASP A 117 11.34 -25.27 -5.91
C ASP A 117 11.42 -24.37 -7.16
N GLU A 118 10.89 -24.86 -8.28
CA GLU A 118 10.83 -24.10 -9.51
C GLU A 118 9.79 -22.98 -9.45
N ALA A 119 8.64 -23.24 -8.82
CA ALA A 119 7.66 -22.20 -8.57
C ALA A 119 8.25 -21.05 -7.73
N VAL A 120 9.02 -21.36 -6.68
CA VAL A 120 9.73 -20.35 -5.86
C VAL A 120 10.65 -19.50 -6.73
N MET A 121 11.41 -20.12 -7.64
CA MET A 121 12.27 -19.39 -8.58
C MET A 121 11.47 -18.51 -9.54
N THR A 122 10.36 -19.01 -10.08
CA THR A 122 9.50 -18.29 -11.03
C THR A 122 8.78 -17.13 -10.36
N PHE A 123 8.24 -17.30 -9.15
CA PHE A 123 7.69 -16.20 -8.34
C PHE A 123 8.76 -15.15 -8.02
N GLY A 124 9.99 -15.57 -7.71
CA GLY A 124 11.12 -14.67 -7.49
C GLY A 124 11.52 -13.83 -8.71
N LYS A 125 11.16 -14.26 -9.93
CA LYS A 125 11.29 -13.46 -11.16
C LYS A 125 10.10 -12.54 -11.37
N ALA A 126 8.91 -12.90 -10.88
CA ALA A 126 7.66 -12.16 -10.99
C ALA A 126 7.57 -10.94 -10.05
N CYS A 127 8.67 -10.19 -9.90
CA CYS A 127 8.82 -9.10 -8.92
C CYS A 127 8.04 -7.81 -9.30
N THR A 128 6.96 -7.94 -10.07
CA THR A 128 6.05 -6.85 -10.41
C THR A 128 4.96 -6.76 -9.34
N TYR A 129 5.40 -6.36 -8.15
CA TYR A 129 4.56 -6.22 -6.97
C TYR A 129 4.07 -4.76 -6.84
N ARG A 130 2.83 -4.53 -6.40
CA ARG A 130 2.37 -3.17 -6.06
C ARG A 130 3.03 -2.74 -4.76
N THR A 131 4.00 -1.83 -4.82
CA THR A 131 4.77 -1.42 -3.64
C THR A 131 4.15 -0.27 -2.85
N ALA A 132 2.99 0.24 -3.27
CA ALA A 132 2.37 1.44 -2.67
C ALA A 132 2.06 1.29 -1.18
N HIS A 133 1.46 0.17 -0.75
CA HIS A 133 1.20 -0.08 0.68
C HIS A 133 2.47 -0.37 1.46
N ILE A 134 3.49 -1.00 0.84
CA ILE A 134 4.80 -1.20 1.48
C ILE A 134 5.50 0.16 1.67
N SER A 135 5.42 1.03 0.68
CA SER A 135 5.97 2.39 0.71
C SER A 135 5.29 3.23 1.81
N ARG A 136 3.96 3.15 1.93
CA ARG A 136 3.20 3.77 3.04
C ARG A 136 3.68 3.26 4.40
N TRP A 137 3.85 1.94 4.54
CA TRP A 137 4.39 1.35 5.77
C TRP A 137 5.81 1.83 6.06
N LEU A 138 6.70 1.84 5.06
CA LEU A 138 8.09 2.26 5.20
C LEU A 138 8.19 3.73 5.64
N HIS A 139 7.41 4.62 5.01
CA HIS A 139 7.33 6.02 5.41
C HIS A 139 6.92 6.16 6.89
N ALA A 140 5.86 5.47 7.30
CA ALA A 140 5.39 5.51 8.68
C ALA A 140 6.39 4.91 9.67
N TYR A 141 7.09 3.84 9.28
CA TYR A 141 8.09 3.17 10.10
C TYR A 141 9.34 4.03 10.31
N LEU A 142 9.89 4.60 9.24
CA LEU A 142 11.04 5.50 9.27
C LEU A 142 10.77 6.74 10.12
N HIS A 143 9.60 7.38 9.94
CA HIS A 143 9.22 8.53 10.77
C HIS A 143 9.19 8.17 12.26
N LYS A 144 8.57 7.05 12.62
CA LYS A 144 8.50 6.58 14.01
C LYS A 144 9.88 6.22 14.57
N ALA A 145 10.83 5.82 13.72
CA ALA A 145 12.22 5.59 14.08
C ALA A 145 13.06 6.88 14.20
N GLY A 146 12.46 8.06 14.00
CA GLY A 146 13.16 9.36 14.06
C GLY A 146 13.97 9.71 12.82
N VAL A 147 13.78 8.97 11.71
CA VAL A 147 14.41 9.28 10.42
C VAL A 147 13.60 10.35 9.70
N PHE A 148 14.27 11.32 9.08
CA PHE A 148 13.57 12.35 8.31
C PHE A 148 12.97 11.74 7.04
N VAL A 149 11.68 11.97 6.83
CA VAL A 149 10.94 11.56 5.65
C VAL A 149 10.27 12.77 4.99
N GLN A 150 10.24 12.76 3.66
CA GLN A 150 9.48 13.73 2.86
C GLN A 150 8.94 13.07 1.61
N ILE A 151 7.75 13.48 1.17
CA ILE A 151 7.22 13.10 -0.13
C ILE A 151 7.51 14.23 -1.14
N ALA A 152 8.12 13.91 -2.27
CA ALA A 152 8.33 14.84 -3.38
C ALA A 152 6.97 15.20 -4.02
N PRO A 153 6.83 16.34 -4.72
CA PRO A 153 5.58 16.62 -5.43
C PRO A 153 5.29 15.59 -6.53
N TYR A 154 6.34 15.10 -7.20
CA TYR A 154 6.29 14.05 -8.22
C TYR A 154 7.41 13.03 -7.99
N SER A 155 8.57 13.19 -8.63
CA SER A 155 9.66 12.21 -8.53
C SER A 155 10.59 12.49 -7.34
N ALA A 156 10.82 11.45 -6.52
CA ALA A 156 11.83 11.46 -5.47
C ALA A 156 13.23 11.70 -6.04
N ALA A 157 13.58 11.02 -7.14
CA ALA A 157 14.86 11.20 -7.80
C ALA A 157 15.11 12.67 -8.18
N ALA A 158 14.14 13.35 -8.79
CA ALA A 158 14.27 14.78 -9.12
C ALA A 158 14.46 15.66 -7.86
N GLN A 159 13.69 15.39 -6.80
CA GLN A 159 13.78 16.15 -5.55
C GLN A 159 15.13 15.93 -4.84
N THR A 160 15.66 14.70 -4.81
CA THR A 160 16.98 14.41 -4.21
C THR A 160 18.11 15.16 -4.94
N VAL A 161 18.06 15.21 -6.27
CA VAL A 161 19.01 15.98 -7.10
C VAL A 161 18.94 17.47 -6.80
N TYR A 162 17.73 18.02 -6.65
CA TYR A 162 17.56 19.43 -6.27
C TYR A 162 18.19 19.72 -4.89
N LEU A 163 17.98 18.84 -3.91
CA LEU A 163 18.55 19.01 -2.57
C LEU A 163 20.08 18.99 -2.58
N GLU A 164 20.69 18.09 -3.35
CA GLU A 164 22.16 18.03 -3.51
C GLU A 164 22.70 19.26 -4.23
N THR A 165 22.09 19.65 -5.35
CA THR A 165 22.53 20.79 -6.17
C THR A 165 22.54 22.09 -5.36
N ASN A 166 21.62 22.24 -4.41
CA ASN A 166 21.51 23.42 -3.55
C ASN A 166 22.20 23.23 -2.18
N SER A 167 23.03 22.19 -2.02
CA SER A 167 23.82 21.93 -0.79
C SER A 167 22.99 21.71 0.48
N TYR A 168 21.73 21.27 0.36
CA TYR A 168 20.93 20.82 1.50
C TYR A 168 21.32 19.43 1.98
N VAL A 169 21.89 18.61 1.09
CA VAL A 169 22.51 17.33 1.41
C VAL A 169 23.87 17.24 0.73
N HIS A 170 24.70 16.33 1.21
CA HIS A 170 26.07 16.18 0.73
C HIS A 170 26.21 15.12 -0.37
N ALA A 171 25.27 14.17 -0.44
CA ALA A 171 25.24 13.13 -1.45
C ALA A 171 23.82 12.61 -1.67
N VAL A 172 23.61 12.00 -2.83
CA VAL A 172 22.37 11.28 -3.16
C VAL A 172 22.62 9.78 -3.26
N ALA A 173 21.67 8.99 -2.74
CA ALA A 173 21.60 7.55 -2.92
C ALA A 173 20.37 7.19 -3.75
N GLY A 174 20.55 6.37 -4.78
CA GLY A 174 19.47 6.02 -5.70
C GLY A 174 19.88 5.15 -6.88
N SER A 175 19.05 5.19 -7.92
CA SER A 175 19.19 4.38 -9.14
C SER A 175 19.75 5.18 -10.33
N ALA A 176 19.70 4.60 -11.54
CA ALA A 176 19.94 5.35 -12.78
C ALA A 176 19.05 6.60 -12.90
N SER A 177 17.84 6.59 -12.31
CA SER A 177 16.91 7.71 -12.40
C SER A 177 17.51 9.01 -11.84
N THR A 178 18.26 8.97 -10.74
CA THR A 178 18.88 10.18 -10.17
C THR A 178 19.96 10.75 -11.09
N LEU A 179 20.75 9.89 -11.75
CA LEU A 179 21.67 10.33 -12.81
C LEU A 179 20.91 10.95 -13.99
N VAL A 180 19.80 10.34 -14.41
CA VAL A 180 18.96 10.88 -15.50
C VAL A 180 18.40 12.26 -15.17
N TYR A 181 18.01 12.50 -13.92
CA TYR A 181 17.50 13.80 -13.46
C TYR A 181 18.57 14.88 -13.22
N GLY A 182 19.86 14.52 -13.19
CA GLY A 182 20.95 15.49 -13.15
C GLY A 182 22.03 15.27 -12.09
N ALA A 183 21.97 14.22 -11.26
CA ALA A 183 23.05 13.95 -10.29
C ALA A 183 24.39 13.70 -11.00
N ASP A 184 25.48 14.21 -10.45
CA ASP A 184 26.83 13.92 -10.96
C ASP A 184 27.40 12.65 -10.35
N LYS A 185 27.06 12.36 -9.08
CA LYS A 185 27.44 11.14 -8.38
C LYS A 185 26.25 10.55 -7.67
N VAL A 186 26.11 9.23 -7.70
CA VAL A 186 25.00 8.54 -7.03
C VAL A 186 25.54 7.33 -6.27
N VAL A 187 25.30 7.32 -4.96
CA VAL A 187 25.57 6.14 -4.13
C VAL A 187 24.54 5.06 -4.47
N THR A 188 25.02 3.92 -4.94
CA THR A 188 24.15 2.81 -5.35
C THR A 188 24.07 1.71 -4.32
N LYS A 189 25.05 1.62 -3.41
CA LYS A 189 25.09 0.61 -2.34
C LYS A 189 25.89 1.11 -1.14
N PHE A 190 25.35 0.90 0.05
CA PHE A 190 26.10 0.90 1.29
C PHE A 190 26.40 -0.55 1.69
N ASP A 191 27.68 -0.88 1.85
CA ASP A 191 28.14 -2.20 2.30
C ASP A 191 28.61 -2.08 3.75
N TRP A 192 27.67 -2.27 4.67
CA TRP A 192 27.91 -2.13 6.11
C TRP A 192 28.96 -3.13 6.61
N ALA A 193 28.97 -4.36 6.07
CA ALA A 193 29.92 -5.40 6.45
C ALA A 193 31.36 -5.06 6.00
N ALA A 194 31.51 -4.59 4.76
CA ALA A 194 32.81 -4.17 4.24
C ALA A 194 33.22 -2.75 4.70
N LYS A 195 32.32 -2.03 5.39
CA LYS A 195 32.44 -0.61 5.73
C LYS A 195 32.74 0.28 4.52
N LYS A 196 32.09 0.02 3.39
CA LYS A 196 32.29 0.77 2.14
C LYS A 196 30.99 1.31 1.56
N ALA A 197 31.07 2.48 0.93
CA ALA A 197 30.04 2.96 0.01
C ALA A 197 30.49 2.73 -1.43
N VAL A 198 29.53 2.41 -2.31
CA VAL A 198 29.75 2.25 -3.75
C VAL A 198 28.89 3.28 -4.48
N TRP A 199 29.51 4.03 -5.40
CA TRP A 199 28.83 5.04 -6.20
C TRP A 199 29.19 4.95 -7.68
N VAL A 200 28.35 5.57 -8.51
CA VAL A 200 28.58 5.77 -9.94
C VAL A 200 28.77 7.26 -10.19
N ASP A 201 29.75 7.60 -11.02
CA ASP A 201 30.08 8.98 -11.40
C ASP A 201 29.72 9.21 -12.87
N MET A 202 28.92 10.24 -13.14
CA MET A 202 28.45 10.56 -14.49
C MET A 202 29.58 10.93 -15.45
N LEU A 203 30.63 11.60 -14.97
CA LEU A 203 31.81 11.93 -15.77
C LEU A 203 32.58 10.66 -16.15
N ALA A 204 32.70 9.72 -15.22
CA ALA A 204 33.31 8.41 -15.50
C ALA A 204 32.49 7.62 -16.53
N CYS A 205 31.15 7.62 -16.42
CA CYS A 205 30.24 7.00 -17.38
C CYS A 205 30.41 7.58 -18.78
N THR A 206 30.30 8.90 -18.92
CA THR A 206 30.40 9.59 -20.23
C THR A 206 31.77 9.36 -20.89
N THR A 207 32.85 9.41 -20.10
CA THR A 207 34.22 9.17 -20.57
C THR A 207 34.44 7.73 -21.03
N LYS A 208 34.07 6.74 -20.20
CA LYS A 208 34.29 5.31 -20.52
C LYS A 208 33.37 4.80 -21.63
N LEU A 209 32.13 5.29 -21.70
CA LEU A 209 31.16 4.87 -22.71
C LEU A 209 31.33 5.62 -24.03
N GLY A 210 32.04 6.76 -24.05
CA GLY A 210 32.18 7.61 -25.23
C GLY A 210 30.85 8.27 -25.62
N MET A 211 30.04 8.64 -24.64
CA MET A 211 28.68 9.19 -24.82
C MET A 211 28.52 10.49 -24.04
N HIS A 212 27.70 11.41 -24.54
CA HIS A 212 27.32 12.61 -23.80
C HIS A 212 26.16 12.32 -22.83
N ARG A 213 25.89 13.25 -21.90
CA ARG A 213 24.86 13.07 -20.87
C ARG A 213 23.47 12.78 -21.46
N ASP A 214 23.08 13.50 -22.51
CA ASP A 214 21.78 13.27 -23.16
C ASP A 214 21.67 11.88 -23.79
N GLN A 215 22.76 11.37 -24.37
CA GLN A 215 22.78 10.02 -24.94
C GLN A 215 22.75 8.95 -23.85
N PHE A 216 23.39 9.20 -22.70
CA PHE A 216 23.26 8.32 -21.53
C PHE A 216 21.83 8.33 -20.99
N ASN A 217 21.17 9.49 -20.95
CA ASN A 217 19.76 9.59 -20.55
C ASN A 217 18.86 8.77 -21.49
N ASP A 218 19.09 8.87 -22.79
CA ASP A 218 18.38 8.06 -23.80
C ASP A 218 18.64 6.56 -23.60
N LEU A 219 19.89 6.17 -23.31
CA LEU A 219 20.24 4.79 -22.99
C LEU A 219 19.45 4.28 -21.78
N MET A 220 19.42 5.03 -20.68
CA MET A 220 18.71 4.64 -19.46
C MET A 220 17.20 4.56 -19.69
N LEU A 221 16.60 5.52 -20.41
CA LEU A 221 15.19 5.49 -20.78
C LEU A 221 14.82 4.26 -21.62
N LEU A 222 15.60 3.96 -22.66
CA LEU A 222 15.37 2.81 -23.54
C LEU A 222 15.57 1.46 -22.82
N SER A 223 16.43 1.44 -21.80
CA SER A 223 16.67 0.25 -20.96
C SER A 223 15.56 -0.04 -19.94
N GLY A 224 14.62 0.89 -19.76
CA GLY A 224 13.53 0.80 -18.81
C GLY A 224 13.83 1.48 -17.48
N CYS A 225 12.93 2.36 -17.05
CA CYS A 225 12.93 3.03 -15.76
C CYS A 225 11.50 3.30 -15.28
N SER A 226 11.34 4.06 -14.19
CA SER A 226 10.03 4.39 -13.63
C SER A 226 9.16 5.26 -14.55
N LEU A 227 9.74 5.96 -15.53
CA LEU A 227 9.04 6.85 -16.45
C LEU A 227 8.63 6.16 -17.76
N LEU A 228 9.38 5.14 -18.18
CA LEU A 228 9.22 4.47 -19.46
C LEU A 228 9.71 3.03 -19.33
N PRO A 229 8.91 2.01 -19.68
CA PRO A 229 9.42 0.64 -19.71
C PRO A 229 10.47 0.45 -20.79
N ALA A 230 11.22 -0.64 -20.69
CA ALA A 230 12.17 -1.01 -21.73
C ALA A 230 11.46 -1.19 -23.08
N ILE A 231 12.13 -0.80 -24.16
CA ILE A 231 11.65 -1.06 -25.51
C ILE A 231 11.54 -2.58 -25.73
N SER A 232 10.54 -3.02 -26.50
CA SER A 232 10.20 -4.45 -26.60
C SER A 232 11.37 -5.34 -27.05
N GLU A 233 12.29 -4.83 -27.87
CA GLU A 233 13.50 -5.53 -28.34
C GLU A 233 14.59 -5.69 -27.26
N VAL A 234 14.51 -4.90 -26.19
CA VAL A 234 15.47 -4.80 -25.09
C VAL A 234 15.00 -5.53 -23.84
N ASP A 235 13.69 -5.75 -23.73
CA ASP A 235 12.96 -6.30 -22.59
C ASP A 235 13.28 -7.79 -22.34
N ALA A 236 14.55 -8.06 -22.04
CA ALA A 236 15.19 -9.36 -21.91
C ALA A 236 16.30 -9.30 -20.83
N ILE A 237 17.11 -10.37 -20.73
CA ILE A 237 18.29 -10.39 -19.86
C ILE A 237 19.27 -9.30 -20.30
N ALA A 238 19.79 -8.53 -19.34
CA ALA A 238 20.70 -7.40 -19.55
C ALA A 238 20.13 -6.25 -20.41
N PRO A 239 19.02 -5.61 -19.98
CA PRO A 239 18.33 -4.60 -20.79
C PRO A 239 19.20 -3.38 -21.09
N VAL A 240 20.09 -2.96 -20.18
CA VAL A 240 20.97 -1.82 -20.44
C VAL A 240 21.95 -2.09 -21.58
N GLN A 241 22.50 -3.31 -21.65
CA GLN A 241 23.44 -3.68 -22.71
C GLN A 241 22.75 -3.83 -24.07
N ASN A 242 21.53 -4.38 -24.09
CA ASN A 242 20.73 -4.48 -25.31
C ASN A 242 20.33 -3.09 -25.82
N ALA A 243 19.90 -2.19 -24.94
CA ALA A 243 19.61 -0.80 -25.29
C ALA A 243 20.83 -0.09 -25.87
N ARG A 244 22.02 -0.29 -25.29
CA ARG A 244 23.28 0.27 -25.80
C ARG A 244 23.57 -0.22 -27.22
N THR A 245 23.34 -1.50 -27.48
CA THR A 245 23.54 -2.09 -28.81
C THR A 245 22.62 -1.45 -29.84
N LEU A 246 21.33 -1.26 -29.51
CA LEU A 246 20.37 -0.57 -30.39
C LEU A 246 20.74 0.89 -30.62
N LEU A 247 21.10 1.59 -29.54
CA LEU A 247 21.45 3.00 -29.58
C LEU A 247 22.68 3.24 -30.46
N SER A 248 23.68 2.35 -30.41
CA SER A 248 24.88 2.45 -31.25
C SER A 248 24.58 2.32 -32.76
N ARG A 249 23.55 1.56 -33.14
CA ARG A 249 23.09 1.43 -34.55
C ARG A 249 22.36 2.68 -35.06
N CYS A 250 21.91 3.53 -34.13
CA CYS A 250 21.11 4.72 -34.41
C CYS A 250 21.89 6.01 -34.09
N ASN A 251 23.21 6.02 -34.33
CA ASN A 251 24.08 7.16 -34.08
C ASN A 251 24.00 7.71 -32.64
N ASN A 252 23.74 6.84 -31.68
CA ASN A 252 23.53 7.17 -30.28
C ASN A 252 22.38 8.16 -29.99
N ASP A 253 21.37 8.21 -30.85
CA ASP A 253 20.16 9.01 -30.65
C ASP A 253 18.94 8.13 -30.33
N GLY A 254 18.37 8.28 -29.13
CA GLY A 254 17.24 7.47 -28.70
C GLY A 254 15.96 7.78 -29.46
N HIS A 255 15.80 9.01 -29.98
CA HIS A 255 14.64 9.37 -30.80
C HIS A 255 14.65 8.60 -32.12
N THR A 256 15.81 8.51 -32.77
CA THR A 256 15.99 7.70 -33.97
C THR A 256 15.69 6.21 -33.71
N VAL A 257 16.10 5.66 -32.56
CA VAL A 257 15.74 4.27 -32.18
C VAL A 257 14.22 4.10 -32.16
N CYS A 258 13.50 5.00 -31.48
CA CYS A 258 12.03 4.94 -31.39
C CYS A 258 11.35 5.10 -32.76
N LEU A 259 11.86 5.98 -33.63
CA LEU A 259 11.35 6.13 -35.00
C LEU A 259 11.51 4.86 -35.83
N GLN A 260 12.65 4.17 -35.69
CA GLN A 260 12.91 2.92 -36.41
C GLN A 260 12.08 1.74 -35.88
N HIS A 261 11.72 1.76 -34.59
CA HIS A 261 10.86 0.75 -33.96
C HIS A 261 9.41 0.80 -34.45
N LYS A 262 8.96 1.93 -35.02
CA LYS A 262 7.61 2.12 -35.59
C LYS A 262 6.45 1.85 -34.61
N ASP A 263 6.68 2.13 -33.33
CA ASP A 263 5.65 2.15 -32.29
C ASP A 263 5.38 3.62 -31.90
N GLU A 264 4.29 4.19 -32.42
CA GLU A 264 3.94 5.60 -32.20
C GLU A 264 3.61 5.90 -30.72
N ASP A 265 3.00 4.95 -30.01
CA ASP A 265 2.68 5.10 -28.59
C ASP A 265 3.97 5.16 -27.77
N TYR A 266 4.92 4.26 -28.06
CA TYR A 266 6.21 4.26 -27.39
C TYR A 266 7.04 5.51 -27.73
N LEU A 267 7.04 5.95 -28.99
CA LEU A 267 7.72 7.18 -29.42
C LEU A 267 7.16 8.42 -28.71
N SER A 268 5.83 8.50 -28.57
CA SER A 268 5.14 9.55 -27.82
C SER A 268 5.56 9.54 -26.35
N ALA A 269 5.49 8.37 -25.70
CA ALA A 269 5.89 8.21 -24.31
C ALA A 269 7.37 8.53 -24.07
N PHE A 270 8.27 8.16 -24.99
CA PHE A 270 9.69 8.50 -24.93
C PHE A 270 9.91 10.02 -24.98
N ARG A 271 9.23 10.73 -25.89
CA ARG A 271 9.29 12.20 -25.97
C ARG A 271 8.76 12.85 -24.70
N LYS A 272 7.61 12.40 -24.19
CA LYS A 272 7.02 12.87 -22.94
C LYS A 272 7.96 12.63 -21.75
N ALA A 273 8.59 11.46 -21.67
CA ALA A 273 9.55 11.14 -20.61
C ALA A 273 10.76 12.08 -20.63
N LYS A 274 11.35 12.36 -21.80
CA LYS A 274 12.42 13.35 -21.94
C LYS A 274 11.98 14.75 -21.50
N SER A 275 10.79 15.19 -21.91
CA SER A 275 10.23 16.48 -21.47
C SER A 275 9.97 16.53 -19.97
N ALA A 276 9.48 15.44 -19.38
CA ALA A 276 9.25 15.34 -17.93
C ALA A 276 10.54 15.38 -17.12
N ILE A 277 11.64 14.82 -17.63
CA ILE A 277 12.97 14.94 -17.01
C ILE A 277 13.48 16.38 -17.08
N LYS A 278 13.36 17.02 -18.26
CA LYS A 278 13.84 18.38 -18.48
C LYS A 278 13.10 19.40 -17.61
N HIS A 279 11.78 19.29 -17.55
CA HIS A 279 10.91 20.20 -16.78
C HIS A 279 10.42 19.55 -15.48
N ALA A 280 11.27 18.72 -14.86
CA ALA A 280 10.94 18.06 -13.61
C ALA A 280 10.48 19.08 -12.56
N VAL A 281 9.39 18.75 -11.88
CA VAL A 281 8.80 19.62 -10.85
C VAL A 281 9.32 19.22 -9.48
N ILE A 282 9.83 20.21 -8.75
CA ILE A 282 10.41 20.06 -7.42
C ILE A 282 9.73 21.01 -6.43
N MET A 283 9.90 20.72 -5.14
CA MET A 283 9.59 21.63 -4.05
C MET A 283 10.87 22.35 -3.62
N ASN A 284 10.87 23.68 -3.67
CA ASN A 284 12.02 24.48 -3.25
C ASN A 284 12.05 24.71 -1.72
N GLU A 285 13.06 25.40 -1.22
CA GLU A 285 13.23 25.75 0.21
C GLU A 285 12.08 26.57 0.81
N ASP A 286 11.40 27.39 0.00
CA ASP A 286 10.22 28.16 0.43
C ASP A 286 8.94 27.32 0.43
N GLY A 287 9.00 26.04 0.04
CA GLY A 287 7.84 25.17 -0.14
C GLY A 287 7.06 25.41 -1.44
N LYS A 288 7.57 26.24 -2.35
CA LYS A 288 6.96 26.48 -3.67
C LYS A 288 7.20 25.32 -4.60
N ILE A 289 6.22 25.08 -5.48
CA ILE A 289 6.27 23.99 -6.45
C ILE A 289 6.65 24.57 -7.81
N ILE A 290 7.90 24.32 -8.22
CA ILE A 290 8.50 24.94 -9.41
C ILE A 290 9.08 23.89 -10.38
N PRO A 291 8.98 24.13 -11.70
CA PRO A 291 9.70 23.34 -12.69
C PRO A 291 11.18 23.76 -12.78
N LYS A 292 12.09 22.80 -13.03
CA LYS A 292 13.54 23.05 -13.13
C LYS A 292 13.95 24.05 -14.23
N ASP A 293 13.22 24.09 -15.34
CA ASP A 293 13.45 24.98 -16.49
C ASP A 293 12.16 25.76 -16.79
N GLU A 294 11.81 26.67 -15.88
CA GLU A 294 10.58 27.49 -15.97
C GLU A 294 10.58 28.41 -17.19
N ALA A 295 11.74 28.94 -17.60
CA ALA A 295 11.85 29.88 -18.70
C ALA A 295 11.49 29.26 -20.08
N HIS A 296 11.66 27.95 -20.23
CA HIS A 296 11.40 27.24 -21.50
C HIS A 296 10.30 26.18 -21.36
N ILE A 297 9.44 26.30 -20.35
CA ILE A 297 8.33 25.37 -20.17
C ILE A 297 7.32 25.49 -21.32
N PRO A 298 6.93 24.39 -21.97
CA PRO A 298 5.95 24.45 -23.05
C PRO A 298 4.53 24.59 -22.50
N ASN A 299 3.61 25.09 -23.33
CA ASN A 299 2.21 25.34 -22.94
C ASN A 299 1.43 24.04 -22.62
N ASP A 300 1.85 22.91 -23.19
CA ASP A 300 1.27 21.57 -23.03
C ASP A 300 1.97 20.75 -21.93
N VAL A 301 2.64 21.40 -20.96
CA VAL A 301 3.32 20.72 -19.85
C VAL A 301 2.45 19.71 -19.09
N HIS A 302 1.15 19.94 -19.04
CA HIS A 302 0.18 19.04 -18.40
C HIS A 302 0.12 17.65 -19.07
N ASP A 303 0.51 17.51 -20.34
CA ASP A 303 0.50 16.24 -21.07
C ASP A 303 1.62 15.29 -20.64
N PHE A 304 2.69 15.81 -20.04
CA PHE A 304 3.82 14.99 -19.59
C PHE A 304 4.15 15.13 -18.10
N VAL A 305 3.81 16.24 -17.44
CA VAL A 305 3.93 16.37 -15.97
C VAL A 305 2.63 15.99 -15.27
N GLY A 306 1.49 16.45 -15.79
CA GLY A 306 0.16 16.29 -15.18
C GLY A 306 -0.46 17.63 -14.76
N GLN A 307 -1.76 17.61 -14.47
CA GLN A 307 -2.48 18.80 -14.04
C GLN A 307 -1.98 19.28 -12.66
N ARG A 308 -1.85 20.60 -12.49
CA ARG A 308 -1.31 21.21 -11.25
C ARG A 308 -2.36 21.24 -10.15
N LEU A 309 -1.99 20.78 -8.96
CA LEU A 309 -2.78 20.97 -7.73
C LEU A 309 -2.33 22.23 -6.97
N PRO A 310 -3.18 22.80 -6.09
CA PRO A 310 -2.79 23.88 -5.21
C PRO A 310 -1.57 23.50 -4.35
N GLU A 311 -0.68 24.46 -4.10
CA GLU A 311 0.53 24.24 -3.30
C GLU A 311 0.22 23.76 -1.88
N GLU A 312 -0.88 24.21 -1.29
CA GLU A 312 -1.36 23.74 0.01
C GLU A 312 -1.61 22.21 0.03
N VAL A 313 -2.21 21.66 -1.02
CA VAL A 313 -2.45 20.20 -1.13
C VAL A 313 -1.13 19.46 -1.29
N LEU A 314 -0.21 20.00 -2.09
CA LEU A 314 1.12 19.42 -2.30
C LEU A 314 2.00 19.52 -1.05
N PHE A 315 1.79 20.54 -0.22
CA PHE A 315 2.42 20.63 1.10
C PHE A 315 1.92 19.51 2.01
N TYR A 316 0.61 19.26 2.09
CA TYR A 316 0.06 18.14 2.87
C TYR A 316 0.52 16.77 2.37
N LEU A 317 0.60 16.59 1.04
CA LEU A 317 1.24 15.42 0.42
C LEU A 317 2.70 15.29 0.89
N SER A 318 3.48 16.38 0.85
CA SER A 318 4.91 16.35 1.20
C SER A 318 5.19 15.91 2.64
N ARG A 319 4.21 16.08 3.53
CA ARG A 319 4.27 15.67 4.94
C ARG A 319 3.72 14.26 5.17
N GLY A 320 3.28 13.55 4.14
CA GLY A 320 2.71 12.21 4.27
C GLY A 320 1.36 12.15 4.98
N LEU A 321 0.63 13.28 5.04
CA LEU A 321 -0.74 13.29 5.57
C LEU A 321 -1.70 12.54 4.65
N VAL A 322 -1.55 12.76 3.34
CA VAL A 322 -2.31 12.12 2.28
C VAL A 322 -1.38 11.35 1.36
N GLY A 323 -1.82 10.19 0.90
CA GLY A 323 -1.14 9.45 -0.15
C GLY A 323 -1.36 10.08 -1.53
N PRO A 324 -0.51 9.77 -2.51
CA PRO A 324 -0.61 10.35 -3.85
C PRO A 324 -1.75 9.76 -4.69
N ARG A 325 -2.37 8.66 -4.28
CA ARG A 325 -3.30 7.87 -5.14
C ARG A 325 -4.53 8.65 -5.57
N VAL A 326 -5.34 9.14 -4.62
CA VAL A 326 -6.55 9.93 -4.92
C VAL A 326 -6.20 11.23 -5.64
N LEU A 327 -5.10 11.87 -5.24
CA LEU A 327 -4.63 13.10 -5.88
C LEU A 327 -4.21 12.84 -7.33
N THR A 328 -3.57 11.71 -7.61
CA THR A 328 -3.20 11.27 -8.96
C THR A 328 -4.43 11.01 -9.81
N TRP A 329 -5.47 10.35 -9.29
CA TRP A 329 -6.73 10.18 -10.02
C TRP A 329 -7.32 11.53 -10.43
N ARG A 330 -7.27 12.51 -9.52
CA ARG A 330 -7.78 13.86 -9.78
C ARG A 330 -6.98 14.60 -10.86
N THR A 331 -5.65 14.48 -10.88
CA THR A 331 -4.79 15.15 -11.87
C THR A 331 -4.74 14.44 -13.22
N ARG A 332 -4.94 13.11 -13.23
CA ARG A 332 -4.99 12.27 -14.44
C ARG A 332 -6.36 12.24 -15.10
N THR A 333 -7.41 12.65 -14.39
CA THR A 333 -8.82 12.59 -14.80
C THR A 333 -9.36 11.18 -15.08
N HIS A 334 -8.68 10.16 -14.57
CA HIS A 334 -9.11 8.77 -14.69
C HIS A 334 -8.50 7.90 -13.57
N ILE A 335 -9.17 6.79 -13.26
CA ILE A 335 -8.71 5.70 -12.40
C ILE A 335 -8.35 4.53 -13.32
N LEU A 336 -7.08 4.12 -13.31
CA LEU A 336 -6.65 2.89 -13.98
C LEU A 336 -6.62 1.75 -12.97
N GLU A 337 -7.59 0.86 -13.08
CA GLU A 337 -7.53 -0.40 -12.36
C GLU A 337 -6.65 -1.39 -13.12
N ILE A 338 -5.63 -1.91 -12.44
CA ILE A 338 -4.73 -2.95 -12.94
C ILE A 338 -5.07 -4.32 -12.31
N PRO A 339 -4.64 -5.45 -12.90
CA PRO A 339 -4.79 -6.77 -12.29
C PRO A 339 -4.15 -6.85 -10.87
N PRO A 340 -4.76 -7.60 -9.94
CA PRO A 340 -4.17 -7.96 -8.65
C PRO A 340 -3.18 -9.14 -8.79
N LEU A 341 -2.55 -9.54 -7.68
CA LEU A 341 -1.53 -10.60 -7.65
C LEU A 341 -2.04 -12.00 -8.07
N ASP A 342 -3.33 -12.28 -7.90
CA ASP A 342 -3.95 -13.52 -8.41
C ASP A 342 -4.32 -13.46 -9.90
N GLY A 343 -4.14 -12.30 -10.54
CA GLY A 343 -4.50 -12.01 -11.93
C GLY A 343 -5.92 -11.45 -12.13
N GLY A 344 -6.78 -11.48 -11.11
CA GLY A 344 -8.07 -10.76 -11.10
C GLY A 344 -9.09 -11.28 -12.11
N MET A 345 -8.96 -12.53 -12.55
CA MET A 345 -9.88 -13.09 -13.54
C MET A 345 -11.25 -13.42 -12.98
N SER A 346 -11.38 -13.48 -11.65
CA SER A 346 -12.62 -13.80 -10.95
C SER A 346 -13.69 -12.71 -11.09
N MET A 347 -14.94 -13.10 -11.34
CA MET A 347 -16.07 -12.17 -11.43
C MET A 347 -16.28 -11.37 -10.13
N PRO A 348 -16.14 -11.96 -8.92
CA PRO A 348 -16.28 -11.20 -7.68
C PRO A 348 -15.27 -10.05 -7.54
N TYR A 349 -14.02 -10.22 -7.96
CA TYR A 349 -13.03 -9.15 -7.96
C TYR A 349 -13.35 -8.09 -9.02
N LYS A 350 -13.72 -8.49 -10.25
CA LYS A 350 -14.13 -7.56 -11.31
C LYS A 350 -15.32 -6.69 -10.89
N ASN A 351 -16.38 -7.29 -10.36
CA ASN A 351 -17.55 -6.57 -9.84
C ASN A 351 -17.20 -5.67 -8.65
N LEU A 352 -16.23 -6.08 -7.82
CA LEU A 352 -15.77 -5.28 -6.70
C LEU A 352 -15.17 -3.96 -7.15
N VAL A 353 -14.17 -4.00 -8.03
CA VAL A 353 -13.43 -2.82 -8.48
C VAL A 353 -14.24 -1.97 -9.48
N GLN A 354 -15.05 -2.59 -10.32
CA GLN A 354 -15.85 -1.88 -11.32
C GLN A 354 -17.05 -1.16 -10.69
N ASP A 355 -17.76 -1.81 -9.77
CA ASP A 355 -19.07 -1.33 -9.32
C ASP A 355 -19.11 -1.06 -7.81
N LYS A 356 -18.70 -2.03 -6.98
CA LYS A 356 -18.92 -1.95 -5.53
C LYS A 356 -18.03 -0.90 -4.84
N LEU A 357 -16.81 -0.66 -5.32
CA LEU A 357 -15.91 0.37 -4.79
C LEU A 357 -16.12 1.75 -5.40
N ARG A 358 -16.83 1.84 -6.53
CA ARG A 358 -17.05 3.10 -7.26
C ARG A 358 -17.60 4.22 -6.36
N PRO A 359 -18.63 3.99 -5.51
CA PRO A 359 -19.14 5.06 -4.65
C PRO A 359 -18.12 5.56 -3.61
N LEU A 360 -17.26 4.68 -3.10
CA LEU A 360 -16.20 5.06 -2.16
C LEU A 360 -15.15 5.95 -2.82
N HIS A 361 -14.74 5.61 -4.04
CA HIS A 361 -13.81 6.43 -4.82
C HIS A 361 -14.41 7.79 -5.16
N ALA A 362 -15.69 7.81 -5.55
CA ALA A 362 -16.43 9.04 -5.82
C ALA A 362 -16.47 9.96 -4.61
N GLN A 363 -16.80 9.42 -3.43
CA GLN A 363 -16.87 10.17 -2.18
C GLN A 363 -15.50 10.72 -1.76
N ALA A 364 -14.45 9.89 -1.81
CA ALA A 364 -13.08 10.33 -1.50
C ALA A 364 -12.65 11.50 -2.41
N LEU A 365 -12.94 11.44 -3.71
CA LEU A 365 -12.66 12.52 -4.66
C LEU A 365 -13.52 13.76 -4.41
N ALA A 366 -14.79 13.61 -4.02
CA ALA A 366 -15.71 14.71 -3.75
C ALA A 366 -15.21 15.60 -2.60
N LEU A 367 -14.73 14.97 -1.52
CA LEU A 367 -14.22 15.64 -0.31
C LEU A 367 -13.11 16.67 -0.61
N ILE A 368 -12.21 16.36 -1.54
CA ILE A 368 -11.14 17.28 -1.93
C ILE A 368 -11.56 18.22 -3.07
N THR A 369 -12.33 17.73 -4.04
CA THR A 369 -12.55 18.45 -5.31
C THR A 369 -13.25 19.79 -5.11
N LYS A 370 -14.14 19.92 -4.12
CA LYS A 370 -14.83 21.17 -3.81
C LYS A 370 -13.92 22.31 -3.39
N SER A 371 -12.77 22.00 -2.79
CA SER A 371 -11.77 22.99 -2.36
C SER A 371 -10.77 23.31 -3.46
N LEU A 372 -10.86 22.65 -4.62
CA LEU A 372 -9.98 22.86 -5.77
C LEU A 372 -10.55 23.87 -6.77
N HIS A 373 -9.73 24.27 -7.73
CA HIS A 373 -10.11 25.18 -8.80
C HIS A 373 -11.34 24.68 -9.60
N ARG A 374 -12.13 25.61 -10.15
CA ARG A 374 -13.37 25.34 -10.92
C ARG A 374 -13.19 24.35 -12.07
N TYR A 375 -11.98 24.26 -12.61
CA TYR A 375 -11.60 23.22 -13.58
C TYR A 375 -11.92 21.83 -13.03
N TYR A 376 -11.36 21.46 -11.87
CA TYR A 376 -11.58 20.15 -11.26
C TYR A 376 -13.03 19.92 -10.84
N GLN A 377 -13.71 20.96 -10.34
CA GLN A 377 -15.12 20.90 -9.94
C GLN A 377 -16.08 20.61 -11.10
N LYS A 378 -15.64 20.82 -12.35
CA LYS A 378 -16.44 20.58 -13.57
C LYS A 378 -15.99 19.37 -14.38
N THR A 379 -14.94 18.69 -13.93
CA THR A 379 -14.35 17.56 -14.65
C THR A 379 -14.63 16.29 -13.87
N ASP A 380 -15.41 15.37 -14.45
CA ASP A 380 -15.61 14.03 -13.90
C ASP A 380 -14.37 13.14 -14.11
N ILE A 381 -14.38 11.95 -13.54
CA ILE A 381 -13.30 10.97 -13.56
C ILE A 381 -13.77 9.70 -14.25
N GLU A 382 -12.98 9.20 -15.20
CA GLU A 382 -13.25 7.91 -15.87
C GLU A 382 -12.65 6.75 -15.06
N LEU A 383 -13.43 5.73 -14.74
CA LEU A 383 -12.94 4.44 -14.25
C LEU A 383 -12.70 3.50 -15.43
N ILE A 384 -11.46 3.01 -15.57
CA ILE A 384 -11.05 2.12 -16.66
C ILE A 384 -10.40 0.87 -16.06
N CYS A 385 -10.98 -0.29 -16.34
CA CYS A 385 -10.50 -1.56 -15.84
C CYS A 385 -9.71 -2.33 -16.91
N TRP A 386 -8.63 -3.00 -16.51
CA TRP A 386 -7.79 -3.81 -17.41
C TRP A 386 -8.54 -4.90 -18.19
N PHE A 387 -9.68 -5.37 -17.66
CA PHE A 387 -10.50 -6.40 -18.32
C PHE A 387 -11.57 -5.83 -19.25
N ASN A 388 -11.73 -4.50 -19.28
CA ASN A 388 -12.64 -3.82 -20.19
C ASN A 388 -12.16 -2.39 -20.50
N GLU A 389 -11.08 -2.27 -21.27
CA GLU A 389 -10.43 -0.99 -21.56
C GLU A 389 -11.30 -0.02 -22.38
N ASN A 390 -12.32 -0.55 -23.08
CA ASN A 390 -13.20 0.22 -23.94
C ASN A 390 -14.42 0.78 -23.21
N GLU A 391 -14.88 0.12 -22.14
CA GLU A 391 -15.96 0.61 -21.30
C GLU A 391 -15.43 1.58 -20.26
N ARG A 392 -15.74 2.86 -20.44
CA ARG A 392 -15.37 3.93 -19.52
C ARG A 392 -16.56 4.24 -18.63
N GLY A 393 -16.48 3.85 -17.36
CA GLY A 393 -17.49 4.20 -16.37
C GLY A 393 -17.24 5.61 -15.85
N GLN A 394 -18.21 6.52 -15.98
CA GLN A 394 -18.13 7.77 -15.23
C GLN A 394 -18.29 7.49 -13.73
N LEU A 395 -17.54 8.21 -12.91
CA LEU A 395 -17.55 8.03 -11.47
C LEU A 395 -18.80 8.65 -10.82
N GLY A 396 -19.43 9.63 -11.47
CA GLY A 396 -20.59 10.35 -10.92
C GLY A 396 -20.19 11.41 -9.89
N LEU A 397 -18.97 11.93 -9.99
CA LEU A 397 -18.40 12.88 -9.02
C LEU A 397 -19.20 14.19 -8.96
N LEU A 398 -19.69 14.66 -10.11
CA LEU A 398 -20.36 15.95 -10.22
C LEU A 398 -21.72 15.97 -9.50
N ASP A 399 -22.41 14.83 -9.47
CA ASP A 399 -23.68 14.69 -8.75
C ASP A 399 -23.46 14.78 -7.24
N LEU A 400 -22.37 14.21 -6.71
CA LEU A 400 -22.03 14.30 -5.30
C LEU A 400 -21.67 15.74 -4.89
N ILE A 401 -20.86 16.43 -5.69
CA ILE A 401 -20.45 17.81 -5.40
C ILE A 401 -21.65 18.77 -5.45
N SER A 402 -22.63 18.52 -6.33
CA SER A 402 -23.77 19.42 -6.53
C SER A 402 -24.89 19.26 -5.50
N ASN A 403 -24.97 18.11 -4.82
CA ASN A 403 -26.09 17.74 -3.95
C ASN A 403 -25.82 17.89 -2.45
N GLU A 404 -24.63 18.34 -2.03
CA GLU A 404 -24.26 18.38 -0.60
C GLU A 404 -24.51 19.74 0.08
N ASP A 405 -25.54 19.79 0.92
CA ASP A 405 -25.45 20.40 2.26
C ASP A 405 -24.77 19.36 3.17
N SER A 406 -23.43 19.35 3.31
CA SER A 406 -22.78 18.31 4.12
C SER A 406 -22.90 18.60 5.62
N ASP A 407 -24.05 18.22 6.19
CA ASP A 407 -24.30 18.23 7.64
C ASP A 407 -23.16 17.54 8.42
N VAL A 408 -22.48 16.54 7.83
CA VAL A 408 -21.32 15.86 8.42
C VAL A 408 -20.15 16.81 8.68
N GLU A 409 -19.78 17.67 7.73
CA GLU A 409 -18.61 18.52 7.90
C GLU A 409 -18.84 19.64 8.89
N SER A 410 -20.08 20.12 8.96
CA SER A 410 -20.48 21.20 9.86
C SER A 410 -20.64 20.76 11.32
N SER A 411 -20.82 19.46 11.58
CA SER A 411 -21.16 18.89 12.90
C SER A 411 -19.98 18.31 13.70
N TRP A 412 -18.81 18.11 13.06
CA TRP A 412 -17.60 17.57 13.73
C TRP A 412 -16.52 18.64 13.95
N HIS A 413 -16.55 19.30 15.11
CA HIS A 413 -15.54 20.29 15.55
C HIS A 413 -15.12 20.03 17.01
N LEU A 414 -14.84 18.78 17.33
CA LEU A 414 -14.66 18.31 18.69
C LEU A 414 -13.27 18.69 19.23
N GLN A 415 -13.25 19.56 20.24
CA GLN A 415 -12.04 19.99 20.94
C GLN A 415 -11.72 19.09 22.13
N GLU A 416 -10.46 19.09 22.57
CA GLU A 416 -9.98 18.18 23.63
C GLU A 416 -10.70 18.37 24.98
N THR A 417 -11.20 19.58 25.26
CA THR A 417 -12.03 19.88 26.44
C THR A 417 -13.31 19.04 26.52
N ALA A 418 -13.85 18.59 25.37
CA ALA A 418 -15.03 17.75 25.28
C ALA A 418 -14.71 16.24 25.22
N LEU A 419 -13.43 15.85 25.19
CA LEU A 419 -12.97 14.46 25.09
C LEU A 419 -12.79 13.74 26.43
N SER A 420 -13.21 14.34 27.55
CA SER A 420 -13.00 13.78 28.89
C SER A 420 -13.86 12.54 29.17
N GLY A 421 -13.28 11.53 29.83
CA GLY A 421 -14.04 10.46 30.50
C GLY A 421 -14.18 9.14 29.73
N ILE A 422 -13.19 8.78 28.89
CA ILE A 422 -13.07 7.46 28.25
C ILE A 422 -11.65 6.96 28.39
N ASP A 423 -11.52 5.75 28.93
CA ASP A 423 -10.25 5.05 29.00
C ASP A 423 -9.89 4.49 27.62
N GLY A 424 -8.74 4.92 27.07
CA GLY A 424 -8.21 4.39 25.82
C GLY A 424 -7.15 5.29 25.19
N GLU A 425 -6.23 4.69 24.43
CA GLU A 425 -5.22 5.44 23.69
C GLU A 425 -5.78 5.88 22.33
N VAL A 426 -6.12 7.17 22.21
CA VAL A 426 -6.64 7.78 20.96
C VAL A 426 -5.74 7.49 19.76
N LEU A 427 -4.43 7.62 19.94
CA LEU A 427 -3.46 7.45 18.84
C LEU A 427 -3.13 5.98 18.57
N GLY A 428 -3.41 5.07 19.51
CA GLY A 428 -3.12 3.65 19.39
C GLY A 428 -4.29 2.84 18.83
N SER A 429 -5.53 3.24 19.14
CA SER A 429 -6.77 2.58 18.72
C SER A 429 -7.89 3.60 18.44
N PRO A 430 -7.71 4.46 17.41
CA PRO A 430 -8.62 5.57 17.16
C PRO A 430 -10.05 5.17 16.80
N LEU A 431 -10.26 4.09 16.04
CA LEU A 431 -11.61 3.63 15.69
C LEU A 431 -12.35 3.16 16.94
N SER A 432 -11.68 2.36 17.77
CA SER A 432 -12.23 1.86 19.02
C SER A 432 -12.57 2.98 19.98
N TYR A 433 -11.72 4.02 20.04
CA TYR A 433 -11.94 5.20 20.86
C TYR A 433 -13.19 5.96 20.42
N VAL A 434 -13.34 6.26 19.13
CA VAL A 434 -14.53 6.99 18.61
C VAL A 434 -15.81 6.18 18.82
N VAL A 435 -15.79 4.87 18.54
CA VAL A 435 -16.96 4.01 18.76
C VAL A 435 -17.32 3.93 20.25
N GLY A 436 -16.32 3.85 21.13
CA GLY A 436 -16.51 3.91 22.58
C GLY A 436 -17.12 5.23 23.03
N LEU A 437 -16.66 6.35 22.47
CA LEU A 437 -17.16 7.70 22.77
C LEU A 437 -18.63 7.89 22.45
N LEU A 438 -19.06 7.39 21.31
CA LEU A 438 -20.43 7.59 20.83
C LEU A 438 -21.41 6.55 21.38
N SER A 439 -20.94 5.66 22.24
CA SER A 439 -21.77 4.58 22.79
C SER A 439 -22.67 5.00 23.94
N ASP A 440 -22.31 6.09 24.63
CA ASP A 440 -23.16 6.78 25.59
C ASP A 440 -23.91 7.87 24.83
N GLU A 441 -25.24 7.80 24.76
CA GLU A 441 -26.04 8.73 23.97
C GLU A 441 -25.91 10.19 24.43
N ALA A 442 -25.73 10.43 25.73
CA ALA A 442 -25.55 11.77 26.27
C ALA A 442 -24.20 12.35 25.86
N LYS A 443 -23.13 11.55 25.96
CA LYS A 443 -21.80 11.95 25.45
C LYS A 443 -21.81 12.12 23.94
N ALA A 444 -22.45 11.22 23.20
CA ALA A 444 -22.54 11.26 21.75
C ALA A 444 -23.19 12.57 21.28
N THR A 445 -24.33 12.94 21.87
CA THR A 445 -25.03 14.19 21.52
C THR A 445 -24.17 15.42 21.81
N ALA A 446 -23.38 15.40 22.89
CA ALA A 446 -22.45 16.48 23.21
C ALA A 446 -21.29 16.63 22.21
N THR A 447 -21.01 15.60 21.39
CA THR A 447 -19.99 15.70 20.33
C THR A 447 -20.46 16.45 19.09
N ASN A 448 -21.76 16.69 18.93
CA ASN A 448 -22.30 17.47 17.82
C ASN A 448 -21.97 18.95 18.05
N THR A 449 -20.86 19.36 17.44
CA THR A 449 -20.19 20.63 17.70
C THR A 449 -20.07 21.39 16.39
N LYS A 450 -20.66 22.59 16.38
CA LYS A 450 -20.61 23.47 15.21
C LYS A 450 -19.29 24.24 15.18
N ARG A 451 -18.88 24.59 13.97
CA ARG A 451 -17.76 25.50 13.76
C ARG A 451 -18.10 26.88 14.33
N THR A 452 -17.33 27.34 15.31
CA THR A 452 -17.43 28.69 15.89
C THR A 452 -16.42 29.67 15.30
N GLY A 453 -15.36 29.18 14.64
CA GLY A 453 -14.34 29.99 13.99
C GLY A 453 -13.37 29.19 13.12
N PRO A 454 -12.39 29.84 12.49
CA PRO A 454 -11.29 29.15 11.82
C PRO A 454 -10.29 28.58 12.83
N GLY A 455 -9.63 27.48 12.47
CA GLY A 455 -8.50 26.93 13.23
C GLY A 455 -8.84 26.40 14.62
N MET A 456 -10.04 25.86 14.82
CA MET A 456 -10.51 25.37 16.12
C MET A 456 -9.78 24.12 16.62
N LEU A 457 -9.27 23.29 15.69
CA LEU A 457 -8.59 22.03 16.02
C LEU A 457 -7.08 22.20 15.85
N SER A 458 -6.31 21.73 16.82
CA SER A 458 -4.86 21.91 16.85
C SER A 458 -4.10 20.72 17.45
N THR A 459 -4.67 19.99 18.40
CA THR A 459 -3.94 18.93 19.09
C THR A 459 -4.01 17.61 18.30
N PRO A 460 -2.97 16.75 18.34
CA PRO A 460 -2.99 15.48 17.62
C PRO A 460 -4.24 14.62 17.87
N LYS A 461 -4.75 14.62 19.11
CA LYS A 461 -5.98 13.89 19.45
C LYS A 461 -7.20 14.46 18.75
N GLU A 462 -7.36 15.79 18.74
CA GLU A 462 -8.46 16.46 18.03
C GLU A 462 -8.45 16.11 16.55
N LEU A 463 -7.27 16.14 15.92
CA LEU A 463 -7.14 15.84 14.49
C LEU A 463 -7.55 14.40 14.18
N VAL A 464 -7.06 13.43 14.96
CA VAL A 464 -7.34 12.00 14.76
C VAL A 464 -8.82 11.69 15.01
N VAL A 465 -9.37 12.14 16.13
CA VAL A 465 -10.77 11.87 16.50
C VAL A 465 -11.73 12.45 15.49
N ASN A 466 -11.56 13.70 15.07
CA ASN A 466 -12.45 14.32 14.09
C ASN A 466 -12.30 13.68 12.70
N SER A 467 -11.09 13.31 12.28
CA SER A 467 -10.88 12.61 10.99
C SER A 467 -11.60 11.26 10.98
N VAL A 468 -11.45 10.48 12.05
CA VAL A 468 -12.03 9.13 12.18
C VAL A 468 -13.53 9.18 12.39
N ALA A 469 -14.05 10.15 13.14
CA ALA A 469 -15.49 10.34 13.34
C ALA A 469 -16.19 10.75 12.04
N ARG A 470 -15.61 11.67 11.25
CA ARG A 470 -16.14 12.04 9.93
C ARG A 470 -16.16 10.83 9.00
N PHE A 471 -15.07 10.05 8.96
CA PHE A 471 -15.00 8.80 8.20
C PHE A 471 -16.07 7.78 8.62
N LEU A 472 -16.24 7.53 9.92
CA LEU A 472 -17.25 6.57 10.40
C LEU A 472 -18.68 7.06 10.16
N HIS A 473 -18.93 8.38 10.22
CA HIS A 473 -20.22 8.99 9.88
C HIS A 473 -20.52 8.80 8.39
N ASP A 474 -19.59 9.14 7.50
CA ASP A 474 -19.72 8.92 6.05
C ASP A 474 -19.94 7.44 5.69
N ARG A 475 -19.23 6.53 6.37
CA ARG A 475 -19.43 5.08 6.24
C ARG A 475 -20.71 4.56 6.91
N GLY A 476 -21.56 5.41 7.48
CA GLY A 476 -22.85 5.05 8.05
C GLY A 476 -22.79 4.27 9.36
N TYR A 477 -21.67 4.31 10.09
CA TYR A 477 -21.58 3.75 11.45
C TYR A 477 -22.10 4.74 12.51
N ILE A 478 -22.21 6.01 12.16
CA ILE A 478 -22.69 7.08 13.03
C ILE A 478 -23.89 7.76 12.36
N ASN A 479 -24.94 8.04 13.12
CA ASN A 479 -26.12 8.76 12.66
C ASN A 479 -25.86 10.28 12.65
N PRO A 480 -26.69 11.10 11.97
CA PRO A 480 -26.57 12.56 11.96
C PRO A 480 -26.56 13.24 13.34
N ASN A 481 -27.18 12.62 14.35
CA ASN A 481 -27.17 13.09 15.74
C ASN A 481 -25.97 12.60 16.56
N HIS A 482 -24.95 12.05 15.89
CA HIS A 482 -23.71 11.51 16.45
C HIS A 482 -23.84 10.23 17.27
N THR A 483 -25.05 9.67 17.43
CA THR A 483 -25.20 8.36 18.09
C THR A 483 -24.79 7.23 17.15
N LEU A 484 -24.38 6.08 17.72
CA LEU A 484 -24.07 4.90 16.93
C LEU A 484 -25.29 4.42 16.12
N SER A 485 -25.10 4.20 14.84
CA SER A 485 -26.09 3.56 13.96
C SER A 485 -26.26 2.08 14.31
N ALA A 486 -27.15 1.37 13.62
CA ALA A 486 -27.25 -0.09 13.76
C ALA A 486 -25.90 -0.78 13.44
N TYR A 487 -25.19 -0.31 12.40
CA TYR A 487 -23.84 -0.78 12.09
C TYR A 487 -22.85 -0.42 13.20
N GLY A 488 -22.91 0.81 13.72
CA GLY A 488 -22.04 1.27 14.82
C GLY A 488 -22.19 0.45 16.10
N ARG A 489 -23.43 0.07 16.46
CA ARG A 489 -23.69 -0.78 17.63
C ARG A 489 -23.19 -2.21 17.45
N ALA A 490 -23.37 -2.79 16.26
CA ALA A 490 -22.83 -4.11 15.94
C ALA A 490 -21.29 -4.12 15.97
N LEU A 491 -20.67 -3.06 15.43
CA LEU A 491 -19.22 -2.84 15.47
C LEU A 491 -18.73 -2.76 16.92
N LYS A 492 -19.40 -1.96 17.77
CA LYS A 492 -19.08 -1.86 19.20
C LYS A 492 -19.15 -3.21 19.91
N ALA A 493 -20.21 -3.98 19.69
CA ALA A 493 -20.37 -5.30 20.32
C ALA A 493 -19.20 -6.24 19.98
N SER A 494 -18.72 -6.21 18.74
CA SER A 494 -17.53 -6.96 18.33
C SER A 494 -16.25 -6.48 19.01
N LEU A 495 -16.02 -5.16 19.08
CA LEU A 495 -14.85 -4.57 19.74
C LEU A 495 -14.82 -4.87 21.26
N ASP A 496 -15.96 -4.75 21.95
CA ASP A 496 -16.09 -5.11 23.36
C ASP A 496 -15.80 -6.60 23.59
N ARG A 497 -16.28 -7.46 22.67
CA ARG A 497 -15.99 -8.89 22.72
C ARG A 497 -14.49 -9.16 22.52
N ALA A 498 -13.85 -8.50 21.55
CA ALA A 498 -12.41 -8.63 21.32
C ALA A 498 -11.56 -8.21 22.52
N LYS A 499 -12.01 -7.18 23.28
CA LYS A 499 -11.36 -6.76 24.52
C LYS A 499 -11.56 -7.79 25.64
N SER A 500 -12.79 -8.26 25.84
CA SER A 500 -13.15 -9.17 26.94
C SER A 500 -12.67 -10.61 26.75
N ASN A 501 -12.67 -11.13 25.52
CA ASN A 501 -12.19 -12.48 25.23
C ASN A 501 -10.66 -12.57 25.14
N GLY A 502 -9.96 -11.43 25.18
CA GLY A 502 -8.50 -11.33 25.15
C GLY A 502 -7.86 -11.31 23.76
N TYR A 503 -8.63 -11.17 22.67
CA TYR A 503 -8.08 -10.98 21.32
C TYR A 503 -7.16 -9.75 21.26
N ALA A 504 -7.56 -8.63 21.86
CA ALA A 504 -6.78 -7.39 21.91
C ALA A 504 -5.37 -7.56 22.50
N LYS A 505 -5.19 -8.47 23.46
CA LYS A 505 -3.88 -8.77 24.06
C LYS A 505 -2.98 -9.63 23.17
N MET A 506 -3.55 -10.30 22.17
CA MET A 506 -2.84 -11.21 21.27
C MET A 506 -2.51 -10.58 19.91
N ALA A 507 -3.03 -9.38 19.65
CA ALA A 507 -2.74 -8.60 18.46
C ALA A 507 -1.25 -8.25 18.36
N ILE A 508 -0.74 -8.21 17.13
CA ILE A 508 0.66 -7.90 16.80
C ILE A 508 0.91 -6.39 16.86
N ASN A 509 -0.12 -5.58 16.63
CA ASN A 509 -0.06 -4.13 16.80
C ASN A 509 -1.39 -3.60 17.37
N SER A 510 -1.38 -2.34 17.81
CA SER A 510 -2.50 -1.71 18.51
C SER A 510 -3.77 -1.54 17.67
N VAL A 511 -3.66 -1.46 16.34
CA VAL A 511 -4.77 -1.22 15.42
C VAL A 511 -5.32 -2.50 14.78
N GLU A 512 -4.64 -3.65 14.90
CA GLU A 512 -5.02 -4.90 14.23
C GLU A 512 -6.47 -5.29 14.55
N VAL A 513 -6.89 -5.18 15.81
CA VAL A 513 -8.25 -5.57 16.23
C VAL A 513 -9.30 -4.70 15.57
N GLU A 514 -9.15 -3.38 15.65
CA GLU A 514 -10.16 -2.45 15.14
C GLU A 514 -10.26 -2.47 13.62
N GLU A 515 -9.11 -2.59 12.94
CA GLU A 515 -9.06 -2.74 11.49
C GLU A 515 -9.70 -4.06 11.06
N THR A 516 -9.38 -5.18 11.74
CA THR A 516 -9.95 -6.50 11.43
C THR A 516 -11.47 -6.48 11.56
N VAL A 517 -11.97 -5.94 12.68
CA VAL A 517 -13.40 -5.90 12.97
C VAL A 517 -14.13 -4.99 11.98
N LEU A 518 -13.60 -3.79 11.71
CA LEU A 518 -14.19 -2.88 10.72
C LEU A 518 -14.18 -3.49 9.31
N MET A 519 -13.07 -4.09 8.89
CA MET A 519 -12.96 -4.77 7.60
C MET A 519 -13.98 -5.90 7.45
N ALA A 520 -14.24 -6.67 8.52
CA ALA A 520 -15.25 -7.73 8.47
C ALA A 520 -16.66 -7.17 8.17
N PHE A 521 -17.05 -6.05 8.81
CA PHE A 521 -18.34 -5.40 8.55
C PHE A 521 -18.41 -4.75 7.16
N GLU A 522 -17.31 -4.16 6.69
CA GLU A 522 -17.23 -3.62 5.33
C GLU A 522 -17.35 -4.73 4.28
N LEU A 523 -16.70 -5.87 4.47
CA LEU A 523 -16.82 -7.01 3.56
C LEU A 523 -18.21 -7.67 3.63
N LEU A 524 -18.87 -7.68 4.79
CA LEU A 524 -20.28 -8.11 4.90
C LEU A 524 -21.21 -7.18 4.10
N ARG A 525 -21.05 -5.86 4.26
CA ARG A 525 -21.82 -4.85 3.53
C ARG A 525 -21.67 -5.00 2.02
N LEU A 526 -20.49 -5.42 1.56
CA LEU A 526 -20.20 -5.67 0.15
C LEU A 526 -20.58 -7.09 -0.32
N ASP A 527 -21.21 -7.93 0.51
CA ASP A 527 -21.49 -9.36 0.24
C ASP A 527 -20.24 -10.14 -0.22
N LEU A 528 -19.12 -9.91 0.47
CA LEU A 528 -17.84 -10.57 0.26
C LEU A 528 -17.43 -11.49 1.42
N LEU A 529 -17.95 -11.28 2.62
CA LEU A 529 -17.69 -12.15 3.77
C LEU A 529 -18.77 -13.23 3.91
N ASN A 530 -18.62 -14.31 3.15
CA ASN A 530 -19.52 -15.47 3.15
C ASN A 530 -18.73 -16.75 2.81
N ASN A 531 -19.42 -17.88 2.61
CA ASN A 531 -18.81 -19.16 2.21
C ASN A 531 -19.00 -19.48 0.70
N LYS A 532 -19.37 -18.50 -0.14
CA LYS A 532 -19.59 -18.73 -1.58
C LYS A 532 -18.28 -19.10 -2.27
N PRO A 533 -18.26 -20.14 -3.13
CA PRO A 533 -17.05 -20.57 -3.83
C PRO A 533 -16.77 -19.67 -5.05
N TYR A 534 -16.08 -18.56 -4.81
CA TYR A 534 -15.85 -17.50 -5.80
C TYR A 534 -14.92 -17.88 -6.96
N PHE A 535 -14.04 -18.85 -6.76
CA PHE A 535 -12.89 -19.09 -7.63
C PHE A 535 -12.95 -20.46 -8.29
N GLN A 536 -14.14 -20.85 -8.78
CA GLN A 536 -14.38 -22.13 -9.44
C GLN A 536 -14.10 -22.10 -10.96
N SER A 537 -14.16 -20.91 -11.58
CA SER A 537 -13.93 -20.76 -13.03
C SER A 537 -13.19 -19.44 -13.34
N PRO A 538 -11.89 -19.50 -13.70
CA PRO A 538 -11.03 -20.70 -13.65
C PRO A 538 -10.81 -21.18 -12.19
N PRO A 539 -10.59 -22.48 -11.95
CA PRO A 539 -10.40 -23.01 -10.61
C PRO A 539 -9.08 -22.53 -10.02
N TYR A 540 -9.13 -21.87 -8.86
CA TYR A 540 -7.91 -21.51 -8.12
C TYR A 540 -7.51 -22.61 -7.14
N SER A 541 -6.22 -22.94 -7.12
CA SER A 541 -5.66 -23.95 -6.24
C SER A 541 -5.67 -23.52 -4.76
N GLY A 542 -5.55 -24.51 -3.87
CA GLY A 542 -5.46 -24.29 -2.43
C GLY A 542 -6.78 -23.97 -1.71
N GLN A 543 -7.94 -24.28 -2.31
CA GLN A 543 -9.23 -24.27 -1.61
C GLN A 543 -9.27 -25.35 -0.50
N PRO A 544 -10.21 -25.31 0.46
CA PRO A 544 -10.44 -26.40 1.41
C PRO A 544 -10.77 -27.71 0.68
N LEU A 545 -10.10 -28.80 1.07
CA LEU A 545 -10.16 -30.07 0.34
C LEU A 545 -10.79 -31.21 1.14
N GLN A 546 -10.77 -31.12 2.47
CA GLN A 546 -11.06 -32.27 3.34
C GLN A 546 -12.45 -32.20 3.98
N GLY A 547 -13.00 -33.37 4.29
CA GLY A 547 -14.31 -33.50 4.94
C GLY A 547 -15.50 -33.33 3.98
N THR A 548 -16.68 -33.11 4.58
CA THR A 548 -17.95 -32.87 3.90
C THR A 548 -17.98 -31.51 3.20
N GLU A 549 -18.94 -31.28 2.30
CA GLU A 549 -19.12 -29.95 1.70
C GLU A 549 -19.39 -28.85 2.76
N THR A 550 -20.03 -29.21 3.88
CA THR A 550 -20.20 -28.31 5.03
C THR A 550 -18.85 -27.99 5.70
N ASP A 551 -17.98 -28.99 5.87
CA ASP A 551 -16.62 -28.78 6.42
C ASP A 551 -15.82 -27.83 5.53
N LYS A 552 -15.86 -28.03 4.20
CA LYS A 552 -15.16 -27.17 3.24
C LYS A 552 -15.69 -25.74 3.26
N ALA A 553 -17.02 -25.58 3.25
CA ALA A 553 -17.66 -24.27 3.26
C ALA A 553 -17.38 -23.48 4.56
N ASN A 554 -17.43 -24.15 5.72
CA ASN A 554 -17.14 -23.50 6.99
C ASN A 554 -15.63 -23.20 7.14
N THR A 555 -14.76 -24.11 6.71
CA THR A 555 -13.31 -23.88 6.67
C THR A 555 -12.99 -22.65 5.81
N LEU A 556 -13.63 -22.52 4.65
CA LEU A 556 -13.46 -21.36 3.79
C LEU A 556 -13.86 -20.06 4.50
N LEU A 557 -15.04 -20.02 5.14
CA LEU A 557 -15.52 -18.83 5.84
C LEU A 557 -14.60 -18.42 6.99
N VAL A 558 -14.17 -19.36 7.82
CA VAL A 558 -13.28 -19.07 8.96
C VAL A 558 -11.90 -18.62 8.47
N SER A 559 -11.39 -19.23 7.40
CA SER A 559 -10.11 -18.84 6.77
C SER A 559 -10.18 -17.43 6.14
N ARG A 560 -11.33 -17.04 5.58
CA ARG A 560 -11.57 -15.68 5.06
C ARG A 560 -11.52 -14.63 6.18
N ILE A 561 -12.07 -14.92 7.35
CA ILE A 561 -11.91 -14.00 8.50
C ILE A 561 -10.44 -13.94 8.93
N ALA A 562 -9.75 -15.07 8.92
CA ALA A 562 -8.33 -15.15 9.24
C ALA A 562 -7.41 -14.38 8.28
N SER A 563 -7.83 -14.07 7.05
CA SER A 563 -7.03 -13.21 6.15
C SER A 563 -7.06 -11.73 6.51
N LEU A 564 -7.89 -11.33 7.49
CA LEU A 564 -7.95 -9.94 7.96
C LEU A 564 -6.96 -9.65 9.10
N GLY A 565 -6.49 -10.69 9.78
CA GLY A 565 -5.55 -10.62 10.89
C GLY A 565 -4.10 -10.89 10.46
N LEU A 566 -3.15 -10.59 11.34
CA LEU A 566 -1.72 -10.79 11.08
C LEU A 566 -1.24 -12.15 11.60
N CYS A 567 -0.12 -12.69 11.11
CA CYS A 567 0.51 -13.89 11.71
C CYS A 567 1.87 -13.57 12.34
N ARG A 568 2.28 -14.37 13.32
CA ARG A 568 3.60 -14.28 13.95
C ARG A 568 4.56 -15.21 13.25
N HIS A 569 5.42 -14.63 12.43
CA HIS A 569 6.42 -15.34 11.66
C HIS A 569 7.82 -14.85 12.01
N LYS A 570 8.83 -15.71 11.89
CA LYS A 570 10.24 -15.31 11.98
C LYS A 570 10.54 -14.24 10.92
N GLN A 571 11.50 -13.35 11.18
CA GLN A 571 11.89 -12.29 10.24
C GLN A 571 12.78 -12.85 9.10
N ILE A 572 12.22 -13.78 8.34
CA ILE A 572 12.76 -14.46 7.17
C ILE A 572 11.63 -14.64 6.17
N GLY A 573 11.96 -14.88 4.90
CA GLY A 573 10.95 -15.17 3.87
C GLY A 573 10.05 -16.35 4.22
N TYR A 574 8.79 -16.26 3.82
CA TYR A 574 7.82 -17.32 4.08
C TYR A 574 8.24 -18.66 3.45
N THR A 575 7.99 -19.73 4.20
CA THR A 575 8.04 -21.10 3.70
C THR A 575 6.80 -21.85 4.17
N GLY A 576 6.14 -22.57 3.28
CA GLY A 576 4.94 -23.33 3.63
C GLY A 576 4.00 -23.51 2.44
N PRO A 577 2.80 -24.05 2.68
CA PRO A 577 1.81 -24.24 1.63
C PRO A 577 1.33 -22.90 1.09
N LEU A 578 1.04 -22.86 -0.21
CA LEU A 578 0.43 -21.72 -0.90
C LEU A 578 -1.04 -21.99 -1.21
N SER A 579 -1.83 -20.92 -1.32
CA SER A 579 -3.22 -20.97 -1.77
C SER A 579 -3.56 -19.77 -2.63
N ARG A 580 -3.70 -19.99 -3.94
CA ARG A 580 -4.17 -18.97 -4.87
C ARG A 580 -5.60 -18.52 -4.53
N ASN A 581 -6.41 -19.43 -4.01
CA ASN A 581 -7.76 -19.14 -3.52
C ASN A 581 -7.78 -18.09 -2.39
N LEU A 582 -6.91 -18.28 -1.38
CA LEU A 582 -6.81 -17.33 -0.27
C LEU A 582 -6.09 -16.04 -0.66
N LEU A 583 -5.10 -16.10 -1.55
CA LEU A 583 -4.48 -14.90 -2.13
C LEU A 583 -5.53 -14.06 -2.86
N ALA A 584 -6.35 -14.66 -3.74
CA ALA A 584 -7.37 -13.93 -4.47
C ALA A 584 -8.40 -13.26 -3.54
N TYR A 585 -8.77 -13.93 -2.45
CA TYR A 585 -9.61 -13.32 -1.43
C TYR A 585 -8.89 -12.16 -0.72
N GLN A 586 -7.62 -12.34 -0.33
CA GLN A 586 -6.81 -11.30 0.29
C GLN A 586 -6.69 -10.07 -0.63
N GLN A 587 -6.54 -10.24 -1.94
CA GLN A 587 -6.51 -9.14 -2.91
C GLN A 587 -7.83 -8.35 -2.95
N MET A 588 -8.98 -9.02 -2.80
CA MET A 588 -10.27 -8.34 -2.61
C MET A 588 -10.29 -7.51 -1.32
N THR A 589 -9.77 -8.08 -0.22
CA THR A 589 -9.71 -7.38 1.07
C THR A 589 -8.75 -6.18 1.03
N ALA A 590 -7.63 -6.29 0.30
CA ALA A 590 -6.67 -5.21 0.08
C ALA A 590 -7.32 -4.05 -0.67
N ALA A 591 -8.04 -4.31 -1.78
CA ALA A 591 -8.73 -3.27 -2.55
C ALA A 591 -9.76 -2.47 -1.71
N VAL A 592 -10.53 -3.17 -0.87
CA VAL A 592 -11.46 -2.53 0.08
C VAL A 592 -10.69 -1.71 1.11
N ARG A 593 -9.64 -2.28 1.72
CA ARG A 593 -8.82 -1.65 2.75
C ARG A 593 -8.18 -0.36 2.26
N GLU A 594 -7.58 -0.38 1.07
CA GLU A 594 -6.98 0.81 0.47
C GLU A 594 -8.02 1.89 0.16
N SER A 595 -9.21 1.50 -0.31
CA SER A 595 -10.30 2.46 -0.59
C SER A 595 -10.82 3.14 0.69
N LEU A 596 -10.88 2.40 1.81
CA LEU A 596 -11.20 2.96 3.12
C LEU A 596 -10.10 3.90 3.63
N ARG A 597 -8.84 3.51 3.43
CA ARG A 597 -7.68 4.35 3.77
C ARG A 597 -7.70 5.67 3.01
N ASP A 598 -7.98 5.63 1.72
CA ASP A 598 -8.10 6.82 0.87
C ASP A 598 -9.17 7.77 1.39
N LEU A 599 -10.38 7.25 1.65
CA LEU A 599 -11.48 8.06 2.18
C LEU A 599 -11.10 8.73 3.51
N LEU A 600 -10.46 7.99 4.41
CA LEU A 600 -10.00 8.50 5.70
C LEU A 600 -8.96 9.62 5.54
N GLU A 601 -7.97 9.46 4.66
CA GLU A 601 -6.99 10.51 4.34
C GLU A 601 -7.67 11.75 3.74
N MET A 602 -8.68 11.57 2.88
CA MET A 602 -9.40 12.69 2.27
C MET A 602 -10.24 13.47 3.29
N HIS A 603 -10.80 12.83 4.32
CA HIS A 603 -11.43 13.55 5.44
C HIS A 603 -10.41 14.39 6.21
N ALA A 604 -9.24 13.83 6.55
CA ALA A 604 -8.18 14.56 7.24
C ALA A 604 -7.69 15.78 6.43
N CYS A 605 -7.50 15.59 5.12
CA CYS A 605 -7.13 16.67 4.18
C CYS A 605 -8.22 17.75 4.08
N ASN A 606 -9.48 17.34 3.97
CA ASN A 606 -10.61 18.25 3.89
C ASN A 606 -10.71 19.18 5.13
N MET A 607 -10.43 18.65 6.33
CA MET A 607 -10.44 19.48 7.56
C MET A 607 -9.38 20.60 7.54
N LEU A 608 -8.25 20.38 6.87
CA LEU A 608 -7.24 21.42 6.66
C LEU A 608 -7.68 22.43 5.59
N LEU A 609 -8.13 21.94 4.44
CA LEU A 609 -8.55 22.77 3.31
C LEU A 609 -9.76 23.66 3.65
N SER A 610 -10.67 23.17 4.48
CA SER A 610 -11.81 23.94 5.00
C SER A 610 -11.42 24.96 6.08
N GLY A 611 -10.19 24.91 6.60
CA GLY A 611 -9.70 25.76 7.69
C GLY A 611 -10.30 25.43 9.06
N THR A 612 -10.84 24.22 9.23
CA THR A 612 -11.28 23.72 10.54
C THR A 612 -10.08 23.48 11.46
N ILE A 613 -8.99 22.99 10.89
CA ILE A 613 -7.71 22.82 11.57
C ILE A 613 -6.90 24.13 11.55
N ASN A 614 -6.16 24.39 12.63
CA ASN A 614 -5.23 25.51 12.73
C ASN A 614 -4.12 25.38 11.67
N ARG A 615 -3.94 26.42 10.85
CA ARG A 615 -2.94 26.43 9.77
C ARG A 615 -1.50 26.59 10.26
N SER A 616 -1.29 26.97 11.52
CA SER A 616 0.04 27.10 12.15
C SER A 616 0.54 25.81 12.80
N ILE A 617 -0.06 24.66 12.45
CA ILE A 617 0.36 23.35 12.95
C ILE A 617 1.75 23.00 12.41
N ALA A 618 2.57 22.41 13.28
CA ALA A 618 3.93 22.04 12.92
C ALA A 618 3.93 20.96 11.81
N PRO A 619 4.84 21.03 10.83
CA PRO A 619 5.01 20.02 9.79
C PRO A 619 5.02 18.58 10.32
N GLU A 620 5.73 18.34 11.43
CA GLU A 620 5.82 17.03 12.09
C GLU A 620 4.47 16.54 12.62
N GLN A 621 3.60 17.43 13.10
CA GLN A 621 2.26 17.05 13.56
C GLN A 621 1.37 16.56 12.40
N LEU A 622 1.57 17.07 11.18
CA LEU A 622 0.87 16.57 9.98
C LEU A 622 1.34 15.15 9.62
N THR A 623 2.64 14.89 9.71
CA THR A 623 3.23 13.56 9.49
C THR A 623 2.79 12.57 10.58
N ASN A 624 2.74 13.02 11.84
CA ASN A 624 2.19 12.24 12.96
C ASN A 624 0.71 11.92 12.74
N LEU A 625 -0.10 12.87 12.27
CA LEU A 625 -1.50 12.62 11.91
C LEU A 625 -1.60 11.53 10.84
N GLY A 626 -0.92 11.69 9.70
CA GLY A 626 -0.95 10.73 8.59
C GLY A 626 -0.54 9.31 9.00
N THR A 627 0.46 9.18 9.89
CA THR A 627 0.98 7.88 10.38
C THR A 627 0.19 7.26 11.54
N SER A 628 -0.70 8.02 12.18
CA SER A 628 -1.59 7.54 13.25
C SER A 628 -2.94 7.05 12.74
N LEU A 629 -3.35 7.48 11.54
CA LEU A 629 -4.59 7.02 10.90
C LEU A 629 -4.53 5.49 10.64
N PRO A 630 -5.62 4.74 10.83
CA PRO A 630 -5.71 3.30 10.52
C PRO A 630 -5.34 2.92 9.07
N PHE A 631 -5.13 1.63 8.86
CA PHE A 631 -4.85 0.95 7.58
C PHE A 631 -3.45 1.18 7.00
N VAL A 632 -2.44 1.32 7.87
CA VAL A 632 -1.03 1.50 7.44
C VAL A 632 -0.40 0.19 6.96
N ARG A 633 -0.63 -0.92 7.68
CA ARG A 633 -0.06 -2.25 7.37
C ARG A 633 -1.10 -3.14 6.72
N GLU A 634 -0.82 -3.69 5.56
CA GLU A 634 -1.69 -4.71 4.94
C GLU A 634 -1.40 -6.11 5.51
N PRO A 635 -2.44 -6.90 5.86
CA PRO A 635 -2.28 -8.31 6.22
C PRO A 635 -1.88 -9.21 5.05
N ASP A 636 -0.96 -10.13 5.32
CA ASP A 636 -0.63 -11.27 4.45
C ASP A 636 -1.61 -12.45 4.64
N VAL A 637 -1.54 -13.47 3.78
CA VAL A 637 -2.38 -14.68 3.88
C VAL A 637 -1.93 -15.69 4.96
N GLY A 638 -0.84 -15.43 5.69
CA GLY A 638 -0.21 -16.42 6.57
C GLY A 638 -1.13 -16.96 7.67
N LEU A 639 -1.89 -16.09 8.35
CA LEU A 639 -2.85 -16.53 9.38
C LEU A 639 -3.98 -17.36 8.76
N SER A 640 -4.45 -16.96 7.58
CA SER A 640 -5.47 -17.68 6.81
C SER A 640 -5.01 -19.08 6.39
N LEU A 641 -3.75 -19.22 5.93
CA LEU A 641 -3.15 -20.50 5.57
C LEU A 641 -3.03 -21.45 6.75
N MET A 642 -2.64 -20.94 7.93
CA MET A 642 -2.57 -21.75 9.15
C MET A 642 -3.95 -22.26 9.56
N VAL A 643 -4.95 -21.37 9.60
CA VAL A 643 -6.35 -21.72 9.94
C VAL A 643 -6.92 -22.72 8.96
N LYS A 644 -6.78 -22.47 7.66
CA LYS A 644 -7.25 -23.37 6.59
C LYS A 644 -6.62 -24.75 6.72
N SER A 645 -5.30 -24.81 6.82
CA SER A 645 -4.55 -26.06 6.91
C SER A 645 -4.93 -26.86 8.15
N TYR A 646 -5.07 -26.19 9.29
CA TYR A 646 -5.46 -26.84 10.55
C TYR A 646 -6.89 -27.42 10.50
N LEU A 647 -7.85 -26.65 9.97
CA LEU A 647 -9.24 -27.10 9.86
C LEU A 647 -9.43 -28.23 8.83
N ASP A 648 -8.67 -28.21 7.73
CA ASP A 648 -8.61 -29.33 6.78
C ASP A 648 -8.11 -30.61 7.49
N VAL A 649 -7.06 -30.52 8.30
CA VAL A 649 -6.54 -31.65 9.09
C VAL A 649 -7.59 -32.16 10.08
N LEU A 650 -8.27 -31.28 10.82
CA LEU A 650 -9.34 -31.67 11.73
C LEU A 650 -10.55 -32.29 11.03
N SER A 651 -10.69 -32.08 9.72
CA SER A 651 -11.76 -32.64 8.90
C SER A 651 -11.43 -33.99 8.26
N GLN A 652 -10.22 -34.50 8.48
CA GLN A 652 -9.84 -35.88 8.16
C GLN A 652 -10.16 -36.86 9.30
N ASP A 653 -10.20 -38.15 8.97
CA ASP A 653 -10.28 -39.25 9.93
C ASP A 653 -9.23 -39.08 11.03
N SER A 654 -9.62 -39.25 12.29
CA SER A 654 -8.75 -39.03 13.46
C SER A 654 -7.43 -39.81 13.40
N GLU A 655 -7.45 -41.02 12.83
CA GLU A 655 -6.29 -41.90 12.68
C GLU A 655 -5.30 -41.45 11.58
N LYS A 656 -5.71 -40.58 10.66
CA LYS A 656 -4.91 -40.16 9.48
C LYS A 656 -4.45 -38.70 9.55
N ARG A 657 -4.73 -37.99 10.65
CA ARG A 657 -4.45 -36.57 10.77
C ARG A 657 -2.93 -36.32 10.74
N PRO A 658 -2.40 -35.63 9.72
CA PRO A 658 -1.01 -35.21 9.76
C PRO A 658 -0.84 -34.07 10.78
N ASP A 659 0.38 -33.87 11.26
CA ASP A 659 0.71 -32.70 12.07
C ASP A 659 0.84 -31.46 11.18
N ALA A 660 -0.16 -30.58 11.25
CA ALA A 660 -0.16 -29.33 10.47
C ALA A 660 1.00 -28.39 10.85
N THR A 661 1.55 -28.50 12.07
CA THR A 661 2.66 -27.62 12.52
C THR A 661 3.94 -27.88 11.74
N ALA A 662 4.12 -29.09 11.20
CA ALA A 662 5.26 -29.45 10.36
C ALA A 662 5.31 -28.64 9.05
N TRP A 663 4.19 -28.06 8.60
CA TRP A 663 4.13 -27.24 7.38
C TRP A 663 4.50 -25.77 7.62
N PHE A 664 4.54 -25.32 8.87
CA PHE A 664 4.77 -23.92 9.26
C PHE A 664 5.97 -23.80 10.21
N THR A 665 7.11 -24.37 9.81
CA THR A 665 8.36 -24.47 10.63
C THR A 665 8.95 -23.11 11.07
N HIS A 666 8.52 -22.03 10.44
CA HIS A 666 9.00 -20.66 10.70
C HIS A 666 7.93 -19.75 11.33
N ALA A 667 6.74 -20.28 11.59
CA ALA A 667 5.79 -19.64 12.51
C ALA A 667 6.40 -19.59 13.92
N ILE A 668 6.20 -18.48 14.63
CA ILE A 668 6.69 -18.33 16.01
C ILE A 668 5.88 -19.25 16.94
N SER A 669 4.55 -19.27 16.79
CA SER A 669 3.68 -20.22 17.48
C SER A 669 2.36 -20.37 16.73
N MET A 670 2.22 -21.47 15.98
CA MET A 670 0.97 -21.78 15.27
C MET A 670 -0.20 -21.91 16.24
N HIS A 671 0.00 -22.52 17.43
CA HIS A 671 -1.05 -22.65 18.42
C HIS A 671 -1.55 -21.29 18.93
N ALA A 672 -0.64 -20.36 19.22
CA ALA A 672 -1.02 -19.03 19.69
C ALA A 672 -1.75 -18.22 18.60
N ASP A 673 -1.33 -18.34 17.33
CA ASP A 673 -2.01 -17.69 16.21
C ASP A 673 -3.37 -18.32 15.89
N LEU A 674 -3.51 -19.65 15.99
CA LEU A 674 -4.83 -20.31 15.90
C LEU A 674 -5.75 -19.83 17.02
N ASN A 675 -5.29 -19.79 18.27
CA ASN A 675 -6.08 -19.28 19.38
C ASN A 675 -6.47 -17.81 19.16
N LYS A 676 -5.57 -16.99 18.61
CA LYS A 676 -5.90 -15.62 18.19
C LYS A 676 -7.02 -15.61 17.15
N ALA A 677 -6.94 -16.46 16.12
CA ALA A 677 -7.96 -16.56 15.09
C ALA A 677 -9.33 -16.99 15.64
N TRP A 678 -9.37 -17.88 16.64
CA TRP A 678 -10.62 -18.28 17.29
C TRP A 678 -11.26 -17.13 18.08
N LYS A 679 -10.46 -16.35 18.80
CA LYS A 679 -10.97 -15.17 19.53
C LYS A 679 -11.41 -14.05 18.60
N MET A 680 -10.71 -13.90 17.47
CA MET A 680 -11.09 -12.99 16.40
C MET A 680 -12.42 -13.40 15.75
N TRP A 681 -12.59 -14.69 15.44
CA TRP A 681 -13.86 -15.26 14.94
C TRP A 681 -15.01 -14.98 15.92
N ASP A 682 -14.82 -15.31 17.20
CA ASP A 682 -15.82 -15.12 18.24
C ASP A 682 -16.22 -13.64 18.41
N ALA A 683 -15.25 -12.72 18.35
CA ALA A 683 -15.54 -11.28 18.39
C ALA A 683 -16.44 -10.83 17.22
N ILE A 684 -16.06 -11.21 15.99
CA ILE A 684 -16.83 -10.85 14.79
C ILE A 684 -18.22 -11.49 14.81
N ASN A 685 -18.31 -12.77 15.18
CA ASN A 685 -19.59 -13.48 15.26
C ASN A 685 -20.53 -12.81 16.27
N VAL A 686 -20.06 -12.42 17.45
CA VAL A 686 -20.87 -11.68 18.44
C VAL A 686 -21.44 -10.39 17.86
N GLY A 687 -20.63 -9.62 17.12
CA GLY A 687 -21.11 -8.42 16.42
C GLY A 687 -22.18 -8.73 15.37
N ILE A 688 -22.00 -9.80 14.60
CA ILE A 688 -22.97 -10.27 13.58
C ILE A 688 -24.29 -10.72 14.21
N GLN A 689 -24.24 -11.45 15.33
CA GLN A 689 -25.45 -11.88 16.03
C GLN A 689 -26.18 -10.70 16.69
N ALA A 690 -25.45 -9.67 17.15
CA ALA A 690 -26.02 -8.46 17.73
C ALA A 690 -26.56 -7.46 16.68
N ALA A 691 -26.20 -7.63 15.42
CA ALA A 691 -26.60 -6.75 14.33
C ALA A 691 -28.12 -6.81 14.07
N ASP A 692 -28.72 -5.68 13.73
CA ASP A 692 -30.14 -5.59 13.33
C ASP A 692 -30.41 -6.34 12.01
N SER A 693 -31.61 -6.91 11.84
CA SER A 693 -32.01 -7.60 10.59
C SER A 693 -31.92 -6.74 9.33
N SER A 694 -32.04 -5.42 9.47
CA SER A 694 -31.95 -4.44 8.38
C SER A 694 -30.54 -4.31 7.81
N ILE A 695 -29.50 -4.59 8.62
CA ILE A 695 -28.10 -4.48 8.21
C ILE A 695 -27.45 -5.84 7.93
N VAL A 696 -27.80 -6.86 8.73
CA VAL A 696 -27.35 -8.24 8.54
C VAL A 696 -28.58 -9.14 8.52
N ASN A 697 -28.83 -9.73 7.35
CA ASN A 697 -30.01 -10.56 7.15
C ASN A 697 -29.97 -11.86 8.00
N ASN A 698 -31.15 -12.46 8.17
CA ASN A 698 -31.29 -13.70 8.95
C ASN A 698 -30.47 -14.87 8.40
N GLU A 699 -30.26 -14.93 7.09
CA GLU A 699 -29.47 -15.98 6.44
C GLU A 699 -28.00 -15.90 6.83
N THR A 700 -27.42 -14.70 6.83
CA THR A 700 -26.03 -14.44 7.24
C THR A 700 -25.86 -14.75 8.72
N ARG A 701 -26.78 -14.31 9.58
CA ARG A 701 -26.72 -14.65 11.02
C ARG A 701 -26.73 -16.17 11.25
N LYS A 702 -27.62 -16.89 10.56
CA LYS A 702 -27.68 -18.36 10.61
C LYS A 702 -26.40 -19.01 10.08
N LEU A 703 -25.85 -18.51 8.97
CA LEU A 703 -24.59 -18.99 8.40
C LEU A 703 -23.47 -18.94 9.43
N PHE A 704 -23.27 -17.78 10.08
CA PHE A 704 -22.23 -17.59 11.07
C PHE A 704 -22.48 -18.41 12.34
N LYS A 705 -23.73 -18.50 12.81
CA LYS A 705 -24.10 -19.33 13.95
C LYS A 705 -23.80 -20.82 13.69
N ASN A 706 -24.16 -21.33 12.51
CA ASN A 706 -23.92 -22.72 12.16
C ASN A 706 -22.42 -23.02 12.02
N ALA A 707 -21.65 -22.08 11.46
CA ALA A 707 -20.20 -22.19 11.37
C ALA A 707 -19.52 -22.15 12.75
N ASP A 708 -20.05 -21.36 13.69
CA ASP A 708 -19.58 -21.28 15.07
C ASP A 708 -19.81 -22.59 15.84
N GLU A 709 -21.03 -23.14 15.78
CA GLU A 709 -21.36 -24.44 16.37
C GLU A 709 -20.51 -25.58 15.77
N TRP A 710 -20.20 -25.50 14.47
CA TRP A 710 -19.29 -26.42 13.80
C TRP A 710 -17.84 -26.26 14.29
N LEU A 711 -17.35 -25.03 14.41
CA LEU A 711 -15.98 -24.74 14.82
C LEU A 711 -15.73 -25.23 16.26
N GLU A 712 -16.66 -25.01 17.17
CA GLU A 712 -16.57 -25.50 18.55
C GLU A 712 -16.52 -27.03 18.61
N LYS A 713 -17.33 -27.73 17.79
CA LYS A 713 -17.26 -29.20 17.68
C LYS A 713 -15.90 -29.68 17.15
N LYS A 714 -15.34 -29.01 16.14
CA LYS A 714 -14.02 -29.35 15.59
C LYS A 714 -12.91 -29.14 16.61
N LYS A 715 -12.93 -28.03 17.35
CA LYS A 715 -11.97 -27.73 18.42
C LYS A 715 -12.07 -28.74 19.56
N ALA A 716 -13.29 -29.12 19.97
CA ALA A 716 -13.49 -30.13 21.00
C ALA A 716 -13.01 -31.53 20.58
N ALA A 717 -13.08 -31.84 19.28
CA ALA A 717 -12.59 -33.10 18.69
C ALA A 717 -11.10 -33.05 18.28
N ALA A 718 -10.41 -31.94 18.51
CA ALA A 718 -8.98 -31.83 18.27
C ALA A 718 -8.22 -32.68 19.30
N PRO A 719 -7.16 -33.40 18.90
CA PRO A 719 -6.37 -34.16 19.86
C PRO A 719 -5.77 -33.19 20.89
N THR A 720 -5.97 -33.47 22.17
CA THR A 720 -5.24 -32.80 23.24
C THR A 720 -3.76 -33.12 23.03
N THR A 721 -2.99 -32.12 22.63
CA THR A 721 -1.53 -32.24 22.53
C THR A 721 -0.98 -32.58 23.91
N ASN A 722 -0.72 -33.87 24.14
CA ASN A 722 0.04 -34.33 25.29
C ASN A 722 1.50 -33.91 25.09
N GLY A 723 1.94 -32.90 25.86
CA GLY A 723 3.34 -32.57 26.11
C GLY A 723 4.01 -31.66 25.09
N VAL A 724 4.39 -30.44 25.51
CA VAL A 724 5.78 -29.96 25.65
C VAL A 724 5.73 -28.53 26.23
N HIS A 725 6.32 -28.40 27.43
CA HIS A 725 6.80 -27.23 28.18
C HIS A 725 6.02 -25.92 28.22
N SER A 726 5.47 -25.68 29.41
CA SER A 726 5.50 -24.39 30.11
C SER A 726 6.93 -23.80 30.09
N ASP A 727 7.17 -22.84 29.22
CA ASP A 727 8.16 -21.78 29.46
C ASP A 727 7.38 -20.45 29.55
N GLU A 728 6.56 -20.35 30.59
CA GLU A 728 6.24 -19.06 31.20
C GLU A 728 7.42 -18.67 32.09
N ASN A 729 8.40 -17.97 31.51
CA ASN A 729 9.28 -16.96 32.13
C ASN A 729 10.60 -16.86 31.36
N THR A 730 10.68 -15.91 30.42
CA THR A 730 11.76 -14.90 30.29
C THR A 730 11.39 -13.88 29.24
#